data_AF-A0A194PGH4-F1
#
_entry.id   AF-A0A194PGH4-F1
#
_cell.length_a   1.000
_cell.length_b   1.000
_cell.length_c   1.000
_cell.angle_alpha   90.00
_cell.angle_beta   90.00
_cell.angle_gamma   90.00
#
_symmetry.space_group_name_H-M   'P 1'
#
loop_
_entity.id
_entity.type
_entity.pdbx_description
1 polymer ?
#
loop_
_entity_poly.entity_id
_entity_poly.type
_entity_poly.pdbx_seq_one_letter_code
_entity_poly.pdbx_strand_id
1 'polypeptide(L)'
;MATSNTSYWKRLWRWTTSQYLTKEEIDKIYTKEVVEGLKNGLTSYKPKDADGFARLQSKHPDQTKLLSVAQTLQNYMDVDCFQIWDIIKHYLCDISYGTPENALKNVAFVDTRPTFLSPKVWEFYYAERLYLLRLLQYIIQFRSDKKHKYNEQFSKIVNDIGIQNLKSSLIKQFEKVLLEVPPSRKIHGEFGSDTIRQEWAESNVREQLAILQSLLLIGNEEVYSEVQFIDILKLFRRHNFGKNQNYHELLEGRCREACLRITYLEACIFMVICDHEKIKNVSSWLESTKSAVECELTKLELSQEHSIMLLTWMMLTLKSDNHAKLFETQYQHYGATALRMRVFEFLLQMLNSSVFNDKSKCAEIVRNRVFRLLNNLCDKFDSDGTLSMQPGVMLLCSELLKSSVNAEEFWKLRQKDEDFGVVSLWNTALEYFPFNFNALSILSDGLAQAGNLSIRNLLAELKNLPVYTEIYNPNAVPIMSFQDDDAIIGREYYPLGDPSYRIELGSKACVMERKEGTMIHFRTPCSYWVVFNNEIEKVLDRKQHHQHNSNVSLERVYEGTKVLKGVLKYIVETNEIPKILVSSIEGVFDVLLRFMRAEQPPLPLLVECLNVCTVLIKLFPKDIHKRLINTGLLPRVINHQLSHVEYANGASLDSAAVGSYLVILEQPSGSYKFLAAYIDMLSEFLEFSSDERITSEIILAGLMLILREVFPNICGWRYSCGAERRTLLQRCTKFLTSILEISKTNKTMTLVKKTCIYSFLYMENALEVLKIISIGNDQLERSLRDDTNWISGMGSQYISSMLKCFAIVMFSLRQKSSVVEVGEVTPLEKLIFAQNKQKDKLKVVPKIASYINHAFNKSLSVLSCRMLKKFADGFQMSLFASLDMTAYQVRVIFLDRLRDPYETIELKKAILEFVATCIGTQPGLTEAFFMMNHEKAKADEKDKEKNGELK
;
A
#
# COMPACT_ATOMS: atom_id res chain seq x y z
N MET A 1 28.72 24.55 26.97
CA MET A 1 28.03 24.28 25.70
C MET A 1 27.62 22.82 25.72
N ALA A 2 26.31 22.58 25.89
CA ALA A 2 25.73 21.32 26.32
C ALA A 2 25.47 20.38 25.14
N THR A 3 26.12 19.21 25.16
CA THR A 3 25.82 18.09 24.28
C THR A 3 25.62 16.83 25.12
N SER A 4 24.49 16.71 25.81
CA SER A 4 23.91 15.41 26.13
C SER A 4 22.76 15.16 25.15
N ASN A 5 23.11 14.78 23.92
CA ASN A 5 22.15 14.42 22.89
C ASN A 5 21.57 13.04 23.22
N THR A 6 20.61 12.95 24.14
CA THR A 6 19.86 11.70 24.35
C THR A 6 18.85 11.57 23.21
N SER A 7 19.16 10.68 22.25
CA SER A 7 18.30 10.39 21.10
C SER A 7 17.45 9.15 21.37
N TYR A 8 16.13 9.31 21.38
CA TYR A 8 15.18 8.20 21.44
C TYR A 8 14.82 7.72 20.01
N TRP A 9 14.35 6.49 19.88
CA TRP A 9 14.26 5.78 18.59
C TRP A 9 13.29 6.43 17.62
N LYS A 10 12.13 6.91 18.07
CA LYS A 10 11.17 7.65 17.24
C LYS A 10 11.77 8.93 16.66
N ARG A 11 12.60 9.64 17.41
CA ARG A 11 13.29 10.86 16.92
C ARG A 11 14.37 10.51 15.90
N LEU A 12 15.16 9.47 16.17
CA LEU A 12 16.16 8.94 15.24
C LEU A 12 15.52 8.49 13.92
N TRP A 13 14.39 7.78 14.00
CA TRP A 13 13.60 7.39 12.83
C TRP A 13 13.24 8.60 11.98
N ARG A 14 12.64 9.62 12.58
CA ARG A 14 12.21 10.82 11.86
C ARG A 14 13.39 11.55 11.22
N TRP A 15 14.50 11.74 11.95
CA TRP A 15 15.70 12.38 11.41
C TRP A 15 16.29 11.62 10.23
N THR A 16 16.41 10.30 10.36
CA THR A 16 17.00 9.42 9.35
C THR A 16 16.12 9.33 8.11
N THR A 17 14.82 9.06 8.26
CA THR A 17 13.91 8.86 7.12
C THR A 17 13.54 10.14 6.40
N SER A 18 13.66 11.30 7.04
CA SER A 18 13.41 12.60 6.40
C SER A 18 14.37 12.93 5.25
N GLN A 19 15.53 12.26 5.20
CA GLN A 19 16.67 12.50 4.31
C GLN A 19 17.12 13.97 4.25
N TYR A 20 16.79 14.76 5.27
CA TYR A 20 17.07 16.19 5.31
C TYR A 20 18.51 16.49 5.73
N LEU A 21 18.97 15.83 6.79
CA LEU A 21 20.31 16.03 7.38
C LEU A 21 21.45 15.75 6.40
N THR A 22 22.55 16.45 6.54
CA THR A 22 23.78 16.16 5.82
C THR A 22 24.37 14.82 6.26
N LYS A 23 25.25 14.24 5.45
CA LYS A 23 25.97 13.00 5.79
C LYS A 23 26.73 13.12 7.12
N GLU A 24 27.38 14.27 7.34
CA GLU A 24 28.12 14.56 8.59
C GLU A 24 27.22 14.70 9.82
N GLU A 25 26.04 15.31 9.67
CA GLU A 25 25.07 15.41 10.76
C GLU A 25 24.50 14.05 11.15
N ILE A 26 24.25 13.18 10.17
CA ILE A 26 23.84 11.79 10.41
C ILE A 26 24.93 11.05 11.20
N ASP A 27 26.20 11.16 10.80
CA ASP A 27 27.31 10.54 11.53
C ASP A 27 27.42 11.03 12.98
N LYS A 28 27.11 12.31 13.25
CA LYS A 28 27.08 12.87 14.61
C LYS A 28 25.94 12.32 15.47
N ILE A 29 24.82 11.95 14.84
CA ILE A 29 23.64 11.42 15.54
C ILE A 29 23.80 9.92 15.81
N TYR A 30 24.44 9.16 14.91
CA TYR A 30 24.75 7.74 15.10
C TYR A 30 26.01 7.55 15.96
N THR A 31 25.90 7.90 17.25
CA THR A 31 26.97 7.69 18.23
C THR A 31 27.24 6.20 18.46
N LYS A 32 28.37 5.88 19.11
CA LYS A 32 28.71 4.49 19.50
C LYS A 32 27.60 3.82 20.31
N GLU A 33 26.92 4.58 21.17
CA GLU A 33 25.80 4.08 21.99
C GLU A 33 24.59 3.69 21.12
N VAL A 34 24.26 4.50 20.11
CA VAL A 34 23.17 4.20 19.17
C VAL A 34 23.49 2.96 18.34
N VAL A 35 24.71 2.83 17.84
CA VAL A 35 25.15 1.65 17.07
C VAL A 35 25.12 0.38 17.93
N GLU A 36 25.57 0.46 19.19
CA GLU A 36 25.48 -0.67 20.12
C GLU A 36 24.01 -1.00 20.47
N GLY A 37 23.14 0.02 20.56
CA GLY A 37 21.70 -0.17 20.69
C GLY A 37 21.07 -0.90 19.50
N LEU A 38 21.46 -0.55 18.27
CA LEU A 38 21.02 -1.22 17.05
C LEU A 38 21.51 -2.67 16.96
N LYS A 39 22.75 -2.92 17.38
CA LYS A 39 23.33 -4.27 17.46
C LYS A 39 22.57 -5.18 18.43
N ASN A 40 22.27 -4.67 19.62
CA ASN A 40 21.58 -5.43 20.66
C ASN A 40 20.06 -5.48 20.42
N GLY A 41 19.50 -4.52 19.66
CA GLY A 41 18.06 -4.43 19.37
C GLY A 41 17.22 -4.44 20.66
N LEU A 42 16.17 -5.26 20.72
CA LEU A 42 15.31 -5.38 21.90
C LEU A 42 16.03 -5.90 23.16
N THR A 43 17.21 -6.51 23.02
CA THR A 43 18.01 -6.93 24.18
C THR A 43 18.74 -5.78 24.86
N SER A 44 18.73 -4.57 24.26
CA SER A 44 19.22 -3.34 24.90
C SER A 44 18.40 -2.94 26.13
N TYR A 45 17.12 -3.34 26.21
CA TYR A 45 16.31 -3.21 27.41
C TYR A 45 16.65 -4.35 28.38
N LYS A 46 17.43 -4.01 29.41
CA LYS A 46 17.93 -4.93 30.43
C LYS A 46 16.79 -5.35 31.36
N PRO A 47 16.81 -6.59 31.90
CA PRO A 47 15.78 -7.06 32.82
C PRO A 47 15.78 -6.26 34.14
N LYS A 48 14.69 -6.37 34.91
CA LYS A 48 14.54 -5.63 36.17
C LYS A 48 15.60 -6.01 37.21
N ASP A 49 16.09 -5.00 37.94
CA ASP A 49 16.99 -5.15 39.09
C ASP A 49 16.24 -4.82 40.39
N ALA A 50 16.30 -5.71 41.39
CA ALA A 50 15.56 -5.61 42.65
C ALA A 50 15.91 -4.34 43.44
N ASP A 51 17.19 -3.93 43.42
CA ASP A 51 17.67 -2.73 44.13
C ASP A 51 17.67 -1.47 43.25
N GLY A 52 17.20 -1.57 42.01
CA GLY A 52 17.17 -0.47 41.05
C GLY A 52 16.30 0.71 41.49
N PHE A 53 15.10 0.41 42.02
CA PHE A 53 14.14 1.46 42.41
C PHE A 53 14.60 2.27 43.61
N ALA A 54 15.14 1.62 44.65
CA ALA A 54 15.65 2.32 45.84
C ALA A 54 16.78 3.30 45.47
N ARG A 55 17.67 2.90 44.55
CA ARG A 55 18.74 3.76 44.01
C ARG A 55 18.21 4.90 43.13
N LEU A 56 17.13 4.67 42.39
CA LEU A 56 16.49 5.73 41.61
C LEU A 56 15.82 6.76 42.51
N GLN A 57 15.11 6.29 43.55
CA GLN A 57 14.43 7.13 44.53
C GLN A 57 15.42 8.03 45.28
N SER A 58 16.59 7.52 45.67
CA SER A 58 17.63 8.32 46.32
C SER A 58 18.25 9.38 45.39
N LYS A 59 18.28 9.12 44.08
CA LYS A 59 18.82 10.06 43.07
C LYS A 59 17.85 11.19 42.70
N HIS A 60 16.55 10.95 42.78
CA HIS A 60 15.52 11.92 42.39
C HIS A 60 14.40 12.06 43.43
N PRO A 61 14.72 12.38 44.70
CA PRO A 61 13.74 12.40 45.80
C PRO A 61 12.59 13.39 45.56
N ASP A 62 12.86 14.48 44.84
CA ASP A 62 11.89 15.57 44.61
C ASP A 62 10.81 15.23 43.57
N GLN A 63 10.94 14.11 42.84
CA GLN A 63 10.05 13.74 41.73
C GLN A 63 9.04 12.65 42.11
N THR A 64 8.42 12.76 43.29
CA THR A 64 7.53 11.75 43.87
C THR A 64 6.42 11.25 42.95
N LYS A 65 5.81 12.15 42.15
CA LYS A 65 4.75 11.78 41.19
C LYS A 65 5.25 10.96 40.00
N LEU A 66 6.45 11.21 39.50
CA LEU A 66 7.02 10.42 38.41
C LEU A 66 7.60 9.10 38.93
N LEU A 67 8.14 9.11 40.16
CA LEU A 67 8.61 7.89 40.82
C LEU A 67 7.47 6.89 41.04
N SER A 68 6.26 7.34 41.38
CA SER A 68 5.10 6.44 41.51
C SER A 68 4.71 5.82 40.16
N VAL A 69 4.79 6.57 39.06
CA VAL A 69 4.57 6.05 37.70
C VAL A 69 5.64 5.01 37.33
N ALA A 70 6.92 5.31 37.61
CA ALA A 70 8.02 4.38 37.37
C ALA A 70 7.82 3.07 38.17
N GLN A 71 7.36 3.17 39.42
CA GLN A 71 7.04 2.02 40.26
C GLN A 71 5.89 1.19 39.67
N THR A 72 4.79 1.83 39.25
CA THR A 72 3.66 1.15 38.61
C THR A 72 4.11 0.42 37.33
N LEU A 73 4.91 1.07 36.48
CA LEU A 73 5.41 0.47 35.25
C LEU A 73 6.34 -0.73 35.52
N GLN A 74 7.20 -0.63 36.54
CA GLN A 74 8.14 -1.71 36.90
C GLN A 74 7.43 -3.00 37.35
N ASN A 75 6.18 -2.93 37.81
CA ASN A 75 5.39 -4.11 38.15
C ASN A 75 5.01 -4.95 36.90
N TYR A 76 4.94 -4.34 35.72
CA TYR A 76 4.49 -4.99 34.48
C TYR A 76 5.57 -5.07 33.41
N MET A 77 6.59 -4.22 33.47
CA MET A 77 7.71 -4.20 32.52
C MET A 77 8.90 -4.93 33.13
N ASP A 78 9.41 -5.96 32.45
CA ASP A 78 10.70 -6.57 32.79
C ASP A 78 11.85 -5.73 32.22
N VAL A 79 11.97 -4.50 32.71
CA VAL A 79 12.94 -3.50 32.28
C VAL A 79 13.63 -2.87 33.49
N ASP A 80 14.93 -2.57 33.35
CA ASP A 80 15.71 -1.86 34.36
C ASP A 80 15.06 -0.52 34.74
N CYS A 81 15.17 -0.20 36.03
CA CYS A 81 14.48 0.93 36.64
C CYS A 81 14.96 2.29 36.08
N PHE A 82 16.26 2.42 35.79
CA PHE A 82 16.80 3.63 35.18
C PHE A 82 16.40 3.74 33.72
N GLN A 83 16.28 2.63 33.00
CA GLN A 83 15.74 2.64 31.64
C GLN A 83 14.26 3.03 31.61
N ILE A 84 13.43 2.58 32.57
CA ILE A 84 12.03 3.05 32.71
C ILE A 84 12.02 4.58 32.93
N TRP A 85 12.89 5.08 33.80
CA TRP A 85 13.03 6.51 34.04
C TRP A 85 13.41 7.29 32.77
N ASP A 86 14.32 6.76 31.96
CA ASP A 86 14.72 7.38 30.69
C ASP A 86 13.59 7.30 29.65
N ILE A 87 12.80 6.22 29.61
CA ILE A 87 11.60 6.14 28.76
C ILE A 87 10.58 7.22 29.16
N ILE A 88 10.35 7.44 30.45
CA ILE A 88 9.47 8.54 30.93
C ILE A 88 10.00 9.90 30.44
N LYS A 89 11.31 10.15 30.56
CA LYS A 89 11.91 11.39 30.04
C LYS A 89 11.76 11.51 28.53
N HIS A 90 12.00 10.44 27.79
CA HIS A 90 11.86 10.42 26.32
C HIS A 90 10.41 10.68 25.89
N TYR A 91 9.42 10.11 26.58
CA TYR A 91 8.01 10.39 26.36
C TYR A 91 7.68 11.87 26.61
N LEU A 92 8.16 12.44 27.73
CA LEU A 92 7.98 13.86 28.03
C LEU A 92 8.64 14.73 26.94
N CYS A 93 9.83 14.34 26.46
CA CYS A 93 10.49 14.96 25.32
C CYS A 93 9.69 14.84 24.02
N ASP A 94 9.03 13.70 23.75
CA ASP A 94 8.25 13.51 22.52
C ASP A 94 7.03 14.42 22.46
N ILE A 95 6.33 14.57 23.59
CA ILE A 95 5.13 15.43 23.67
C ILE A 95 5.48 16.90 23.66
N SER A 96 6.52 17.27 24.41
CA SER A 96 6.92 18.67 24.55
C SER A 96 7.91 19.12 23.47
N TYR A 97 8.55 18.21 22.74
CA TYR A 97 9.68 18.53 21.88
C TYR A 97 10.89 19.16 22.61
N GLY A 98 10.96 19.05 23.94
CA GLY A 98 12.02 19.61 24.77
C GLY A 98 13.33 18.79 24.77
N THR A 99 14.39 19.39 25.33
CA THR A 99 15.63 18.66 25.61
C THR A 99 15.49 17.76 26.85
N PRO A 100 16.27 16.67 26.96
CA PRO A 100 16.28 15.79 28.13
C PRO A 100 16.52 16.51 29.46
N GLU A 101 17.36 17.55 29.45
CA GLU A 101 17.64 18.41 30.62
C GLU A 101 16.39 19.18 31.10
N ASN A 102 15.47 19.50 30.19
CA ASN A 102 14.22 20.21 30.49
C ASN A 102 13.01 19.26 30.53
N ALA A 103 13.16 17.98 30.20
CA ALA A 103 12.07 17.00 30.17
C ALA A 103 11.33 16.91 31.52
N LEU A 104 12.06 16.96 32.63
CA LEU A 104 11.50 16.94 33.98
C LEU A 104 10.85 18.27 34.40
N LYS A 105 11.21 19.39 33.75
CA LYS A 105 10.49 20.67 33.91
C LYS A 105 9.19 20.68 33.12
N ASN A 106 9.11 19.82 32.09
CA ASN A 106 7.92 19.64 31.26
C ASN A 106 6.87 18.72 31.90
N VAL A 107 7.03 18.32 33.17
CA VAL A 107 6.01 17.57 33.91
C VAL A 107 4.69 18.34 34.02
N ALA A 108 4.73 19.68 33.99
CA ALA A 108 3.54 20.52 33.90
C ALA A 108 2.73 20.36 32.59
N PHE A 109 3.27 19.68 31.56
CA PHE A 109 2.57 19.41 30.29
C PHE A 109 1.53 18.31 30.39
N VAL A 110 1.71 17.39 31.33
CA VAL A 110 1.04 16.09 31.30
C VAL A 110 0.36 15.85 32.63
N ASP A 111 -0.82 15.28 32.56
CA ASP A 111 -1.48 14.78 33.75
C ASP A 111 -0.62 13.68 34.39
N THR A 112 -0.05 14.01 35.54
CA THR A 112 0.88 13.14 36.29
C THR A 112 0.20 12.01 37.05
N ARG A 113 -1.14 11.91 37.00
CA ARG A 113 -1.86 10.80 37.64
C ARG A 113 -1.37 9.47 37.04
N PRO A 114 -0.98 8.47 37.85
CA PRO A 114 -0.53 7.18 37.33
C PRO A 114 -1.52 6.51 36.38
N THR A 115 -2.82 6.62 36.66
CA THR A 115 -3.87 6.08 35.78
C THR A 115 -3.93 6.73 34.39
N PHE A 116 -3.36 7.93 34.21
CA PHE A 116 -3.27 8.59 32.91
C PHE A 116 -1.89 8.41 32.27
N LEU A 117 -0.82 8.62 33.04
CA LEU A 117 0.54 8.66 32.51
C LEU A 117 1.11 7.25 32.25
N SER A 118 0.85 6.28 33.12
CA SER A 118 1.34 4.90 32.96
C SER A 118 0.91 4.26 31.62
N PRO A 119 -0.38 4.26 31.22
CA PRO A 119 -0.78 3.67 29.93
C PRO A 119 -0.13 4.38 28.72
N LYS A 120 0.11 5.70 28.81
CA LYS A 120 0.74 6.44 27.72
C LYS A 120 2.23 6.16 27.58
N VAL A 121 2.94 6.08 28.71
CA VAL A 121 4.37 5.70 28.72
C VAL A 121 4.52 4.24 28.29
N TRP A 122 3.59 3.36 28.68
CA TRP A 122 3.54 1.98 28.20
C TRP A 122 3.36 1.92 26.67
N GLU A 123 2.40 2.65 26.11
CA GLU A 123 2.21 2.73 24.65
C GLU A 123 3.48 3.27 23.95
N PHE A 124 4.11 4.30 24.53
CA PHE A 124 5.34 4.88 23.99
C PHE A 124 6.51 3.90 24.05
N TYR A 125 6.65 3.09 25.10
CA TYR A 125 7.69 2.06 25.21
C TYR A 125 7.59 1.03 24.07
N TYR A 126 6.41 0.48 23.80
CA TYR A 126 6.23 -0.46 22.68
C TYR A 126 6.38 0.24 21.32
N ALA A 127 6.03 1.53 21.22
CA ALA A 127 6.33 2.32 20.03
C ALA A 127 7.85 2.42 19.82
N GLU A 128 8.62 2.76 20.84
CA GLU A 128 10.08 2.90 20.79
C GLU A 128 10.78 1.60 20.37
N ARG A 129 10.36 0.47 20.92
CA ARG A 129 10.83 -0.87 20.51
C ARG A 129 10.58 -1.12 19.03
N LEU A 130 9.39 -0.79 18.54
CA LEU A 130 9.05 -0.95 17.13
C LEU A 130 9.85 0.03 16.25
N TYR A 131 10.02 1.30 16.65
CA TYR A 131 10.85 2.27 15.93
C TYR A 131 12.31 1.83 15.84
N LEU A 132 12.87 1.22 16.90
CA LEU A 132 14.20 0.62 16.88
C LEU A 132 14.31 -0.46 15.79
N LEU A 133 13.40 -1.44 15.80
CA LEU A 133 13.39 -2.53 14.81
C LEU A 133 13.19 -2.01 13.39
N ARG A 134 12.29 -1.05 13.20
CA ARG A 134 11.99 -0.44 11.90
C ARG A 134 13.14 0.41 11.38
N LEU A 135 13.83 1.14 12.25
CA LEU A 135 15.03 1.89 11.89
C LEU A 135 16.15 0.93 11.45
N LEU A 136 16.36 -0.16 12.20
CA LEU A 136 17.32 -1.19 11.83
C LEU A 136 16.97 -1.80 10.47
N GLN A 137 15.69 -2.16 10.25
CA GLN A 137 15.20 -2.64 8.96
C GLN A 137 15.46 -1.64 7.82
N TYR A 138 15.21 -0.35 8.04
CA TYR A 138 15.46 0.72 7.07
C TYR A 138 16.94 0.81 6.69
N ILE A 139 17.84 0.76 7.68
CA ILE A 139 19.30 0.75 7.47
C ILE A 139 19.70 -0.48 6.65
N ILE A 140 19.21 -1.67 7.01
CA ILE A 140 19.49 -2.92 6.27
C ILE A 140 19.00 -2.82 4.82
N GLN A 141 17.79 -2.31 4.59
CA GLN A 141 17.18 -2.22 3.26
C GLN A 141 17.98 -1.30 2.32
N PHE A 142 18.42 -0.14 2.80
CA PHE A 142 19.02 0.90 1.96
C PHE A 142 20.55 0.91 1.94
N ARG A 143 21.21 0.02 2.71
CA ARG A 143 22.68 -0.11 2.68
C ARG A 143 23.25 -0.48 1.31
N SER A 144 22.47 -1.16 0.48
CA SER A 144 22.87 -1.64 -0.85
C SER A 144 22.32 -0.76 -1.99
N ASP A 145 21.42 0.18 -1.69
CA ASP A 145 20.79 1.06 -2.68
C ASP A 145 21.64 2.32 -2.94
N LYS A 146 22.37 2.33 -4.06
CA LYS A 146 23.23 3.46 -4.48
C LYS A 146 22.47 4.76 -4.71
N LYS A 147 21.14 4.71 -4.90
CA LYS A 147 20.30 5.91 -5.07
C LYS A 147 19.98 6.59 -3.74
N HIS A 148 20.17 5.88 -2.62
CA HIS A 148 19.81 6.40 -1.30
C HIS A 148 20.91 7.33 -0.74
N LYS A 149 20.49 8.49 -0.22
CA LYS A 149 21.40 9.55 0.29
C LYS A 149 22.43 9.07 1.31
N TYR A 150 22.01 8.17 2.20
CA TYR A 150 22.83 7.66 3.33
C TYR A 150 23.35 6.24 3.13
N ASN A 151 23.40 5.75 1.89
CA ASN A 151 23.87 4.38 1.60
C ASN A 151 25.20 4.06 2.30
N GLU A 152 26.22 4.91 2.12
CA GLU A 152 27.56 4.70 2.67
C GLU A 152 27.58 4.64 4.20
N GLN A 153 26.83 5.53 4.86
CA GLN A 153 26.68 5.57 6.32
C GLN A 153 26.03 4.27 6.82
N PHE A 154 24.98 3.81 6.14
CA PHE A 154 24.30 2.57 6.48
C PHE A 154 25.19 1.34 6.29
N SER A 155 25.95 1.28 5.19
CA SER A 155 26.93 0.22 4.98
C SER A 155 27.99 0.20 6.10
N LYS A 156 28.48 1.37 6.51
CA LYS A 156 29.44 1.50 7.61
C LYS A 156 28.86 1.00 8.93
N ILE A 157 27.65 1.43 9.31
CA ILE A 157 26.98 0.98 10.55
C ILE A 157 26.82 -0.54 10.57
N VAL A 158 26.37 -1.13 9.46
CA VAL A 158 26.19 -2.59 9.35
C VAL A 158 27.54 -3.32 9.46
N ASN A 159 28.59 -2.79 8.84
CA ASN A 159 29.92 -3.37 8.90
C ASN A 159 30.51 -3.30 10.32
N ASP A 160 30.30 -2.20 11.04
CA ASP A 160 30.75 -2.01 12.43
C ASP A 160 30.05 -3.00 13.38
N ILE A 161 28.76 -3.30 13.14
CA ILE A 161 27.99 -4.30 13.91
C ILE A 161 28.42 -5.72 13.57
N GLY A 162 28.65 -6.00 12.28
CA GLY A 162 28.89 -7.32 11.73
C GLY A 162 27.59 -8.08 11.43
N ILE A 163 27.44 -8.53 10.19
CA ILE A 163 26.19 -9.14 9.70
C ILE A 163 25.83 -10.46 10.41
N GLN A 164 26.83 -11.23 10.83
CA GLN A 164 26.63 -12.47 11.57
C GLN A 164 26.11 -12.21 12.99
N ASN A 165 26.69 -11.20 13.66
CA ASN A 165 26.20 -10.77 14.97
C ASN A 165 24.76 -10.27 14.88
N LEU A 166 24.45 -9.53 13.82
CA LEU A 166 23.10 -9.02 13.57
C LEU A 166 22.08 -10.16 13.36
N LYS A 167 22.41 -11.19 12.57
CA LYS A 167 21.59 -12.40 12.41
C LYS A 167 21.31 -13.06 13.75
N SER A 168 22.36 -13.39 14.50
CA SER A 168 22.23 -14.04 15.81
C SER A 168 21.45 -13.19 16.81
N SER A 169 21.62 -11.87 16.78
CA SER A 169 20.86 -10.92 17.59
C SER A 169 19.37 -10.94 17.24
N LEU A 170 19.02 -10.86 15.95
CA LEU A 170 17.62 -10.88 15.50
C LEU A 170 16.91 -12.21 15.82
N ILE A 171 17.60 -13.35 15.67
CA ILE A 171 17.04 -14.67 16.03
C ILE A 171 16.73 -14.73 17.53
N LYS A 172 17.66 -14.26 18.39
CA LYS A 172 17.45 -14.20 19.84
C LYS A 172 16.34 -13.22 20.23
N GLN A 173 16.24 -12.09 19.53
CA GLN A 173 15.14 -11.13 19.74
C GLN A 173 13.79 -11.74 19.37
N PHE A 174 13.73 -12.49 18.26
CA PHE A 174 12.51 -13.19 17.85
C PHE A 174 12.09 -14.22 18.91
N GLU A 175 13.03 -15.04 19.39
CA GLU A 175 12.79 -15.98 20.48
C GLU A 175 12.26 -15.28 21.74
N LYS A 176 12.88 -14.16 22.16
CA LYS A 176 12.44 -13.39 23.33
C LYS A 176 11.00 -12.87 23.17
N VAL A 177 10.64 -12.34 22.01
CA VAL A 177 9.30 -11.81 21.72
C VAL A 177 8.26 -12.93 21.71
N LEU A 178 8.58 -14.09 21.13
CA LEU A 178 7.71 -15.28 21.15
C LEU A 178 7.46 -15.83 22.56
N LEU A 179 8.46 -15.71 23.43
CA LEU A 179 8.42 -16.18 24.82
C LEU A 179 7.75 -15.22 25.80
N GLU A 180 7.47 -13.99 25.37
CA GLU A 180 6.93 -12.96 26.24
C GLU A 180 5.51 -13.31 26.70
N VAL A 181 5.27 -13.22 28.01
CA VAL A 181 3.98 -13.58 28.63
C VAL A 181 3.08 -12.35 28.70
N PRO A 182 1.77 -12.46 28.39
CA PRO A 182 0.86 -11.33 28.49
C PRO A 182 0.82 -10.76 29.92
N PRO A 183 0.67 -9.43 30.07
CA PRO A 183 0.59 -8.79 31.37
C PRO A 183 -0.62 -9.31 32.17
N SER A 184 -0.49 -9.33 33.50
CA SER A 184 -1.52 -9.82 34.41
C SER A 184 -2.81 -8.98 34.32
N ARG A 185 -3.98 -9.58 34.61
CA ARG A 185 -5.28 -8.88 34.55
C ARG A 185 -5.37 -7.66 35.49
N LYS A 186 -4.52 -7.55 36.51
CA LYS A 186 -4.48 -6.42 37.44
C LYS A 186 -4.17 -5.08 36.74
N ILE A 187 -3.47 -5.13 35.61
CA ILE A 187 -3.08 -3.95 34.83
C ILE A 187 -4.28 -3.09 34.42
N HIS A 188 -5.45 -3.71 34.17
CA HIS A 188 -6.65 -2.99 33.77
C HIS A 188 -7.10 -1.98 34.82
N GLY A 189 -7.08 -2.36 36.09
CA GLY A 189 -7.49 -1.48 37.19
C GLY A 189 -6.48 -0.36 37.44
N GLU A 190 -5.18 -0.66 37.39
CA GLU A 190 -4.13 0.33 37.65
C GLU A 190 -3.96 1.32 36.48
N PHE A 191 -4.24 0.90 35.24
CA PHE A 191 -4.14 1.74 34.05
C PHE A 191 -5.50 2.36 33.67
N GLY A 192 -6.60 1.92 34.28
CA GLY A 192 -7.96 2.36 33.93
C GLY A 192 -8.33 2.06 32.46
N SER A 193 -7.79 0.98 31.90
CA SER A 193 -7.99 0.61 30.48
C SER A 193 -8.21 -0.88 30.30
N ASP A 194 -9.36 -1.23 29.73
CA ASP A 194 -9.73 -2.62 29.42
C ASP A 194 -9.01 -3.15 28.17
N THR A 195 -8.50 -2.28 27.29
CA THR A 195 -7.86 -2.66 26.02
C THR A 195 -6.36 -2.89 26.12
N ILE A 196 -5.72 -2.52 27.24
CA ILE A 196 -4.25 -2.49 27.35
C ILE A 196 -3.57 -3.85 27.08
N ARG A 197 -4.21 -4.96 27.44
CA ARG A 197 -3.69 -6.32 27.19
C ARG A 197 -3.78 -6.70 25.71
N GLN A 198 -4.82 -6.23 25.02
CA GLN A 198 -4.95 -6.39 23.57
C GLN A 198 -3.91 -5.53 22.84
N GLU A 199 -3.71 -4.28 23.26
CA GLU A 199 -2.69 -3.39 22.70
C GLU A 199 -1.26 -3.95 22.85
N TRP A 200 -0.98 -4.63 23.97
CA TRP A 200 0.25 -5.39 24.16
C TRP A 200 0.37 -6.53 23.14
N ALA A 201 -0.67 -7.35 22.98
CA ALA A 201 -0.66 -8.49 22.07
C ALA A 201 -0.45 -8.05 20.61
N GLU A 202 -1.09 -6.96 20.20
CA GLU A 202 -0.87 -6.34 18.90
C GLU A 202 0.57 -5.84 18.73
N SER A 203 1.14 -5.21 19.77
CA SER A 203 2.52 -4.71 19.74
C SER A 203 3.53 -5.85 19.60
N ASN A 204 3.32 -6.96 20.31
CA ASN A 204 4.15 -8.15 20.19
C ASN A 204 4.13 -8.71 18.75
N VAL A 205 2.94 -8.83 18.13
CA VAL A 205 2.82 -9.28 16.73
C VAL A 205 3.52 -8.31 15.75
N ARG A 206 3.43 -7.00 15.95
CA ARG A 206 4.15 -6.00 15.12
C ARG A 206 5.67 -6.15 15.23
N GLU A 207 6.19 -6.44 16.42
CA GLU A 207 7.62 -6.69 16.65
C GLU A 207 8.08 -7.98 15.95
N GLN A 208 7.31 -9.07 16.06
CA GLN A 208 7.57 -10.32 15.31
C GLN A 208 7.68 -10.05 13.81
N LEU A 209 6.71 -9.34 13.23
CA LEU A 209 6.70 -9.00 11.79
C LEU A 209 7.93 -8.17 11.38
N ALA A 210 8.33 -7.18 12.17
CA ALA A 210 9.49 -6.34 11.86
C ALA A 210 10.82 -7.13 11.92
N ILE A 211 10.95 -8.06 12.87
CA ILE A 211 12.13 -8.94 12.98
C ILE A 211 12.18 -9.91 11.78
N LEU A 212 11.06 -10.56 11.45
CA LEU A 212 10.97 -11.49 10.32
C LEU A 212 11.30 -10.80 8.98
N GLN A 213 10.79 -9.59 8.75
CA GLN A 213 11.15 -8.82 7.55
C GLN A 213 12.65 -8.48 7.51
N SER A 214 13.27 -8.18 8.65
CA SER A 214 14.72 -7.92 8.72
C SER A 214 15.53 -9.19 8.41
N LEU A 215 15.11 -10.35 8.94
CA LEU A 215 15.72 -11.65 8.65
C LEU A 215 15.59 -12.03 7.16
N LEU A 216 14.43 -11.75 6.55
CA LEU A 216 14.17 -11.96 5.11
C LEU A 216 15.11 -11.10 4.24
N LEU A 217 15.25 -9.81 4.56
CA LEU A 217 16.15 -8.90 3.84
C LEU A 217 17.61 -9.39 3.91
N ILE A 218 18.07 -9.76 5.10
CA ILE A 218 19.42 -10.29 5.30
C ILE A 218 19.61 -11.60 4.54
N GLY A 219 18.62 -12.52 4.57
CA GLY A 219 18.69 -13.80 3.89
C GLY A 219 18.78 -13.70 2.37
N ASN A 220 18.28 -12.61 1.80
CA ASN A 220 18.40 -12.39 0.36
C ASN A 220 19.85 -12.11 -0.06
N GLU A 221 20.66 -11.47 0.77
CA GLU A 221 22.05 -11.12 0.46
C GLU A 221 23.06 -12.12 1.05
N GLU A 222 22.74 -12.75 2.18
CA GLU A 222 23.69 -13.50 2.99
C GLU A 222 23.20 -14.91 3.33
N VAL A 223 24.10 -15.89 3.33
CA VAL A 223 23.78 -17.31 3.59
C VAL A 223 23.58 -17.57 5.10
N TYR A 224 22.55 -18.33 5.47
CA TYR A 224 22.37 -18.84 6.83
C TYR A 224 23.11 -20.17 7.00
N SER A 225 23.76 -20.35 8.14
CA SER A 225 24.35 -21.64 8.52
C SER A 225 23.27 -22.68 8.83
N GLU A 226 23.66 -23.96 8.80
CA GLU A 226 22.81 -25.11 9.14
C GLU A 226 22.20 -24.94 10.54
N VAL A 227 23.02 -24.53 11.51
CA VAL A 227 22.61 -24.31 12.91
C VAL A 227 21.58 -23.19 13.01
N GLN A 228 21.86 -22.03 12.38
CA GLN A 228 20.93 -20.90 12.40
C GLN A 228 19.58 -21.25 11.75
N PHE A 229 19.61 -22.01 10.65
CA PHE A 229 18.38 -22.45 9.99
C PHE A 229 17.56 -23.39 10.88
N ILE A 230 18.20 -24.39 11.51
CA ILE A 230 17.53 -25.31 12.44
C ILE A 230 16.94 -24.55 13.63
N ASP A 231 17.66 -23.57 14.19
CA ASP A 231 17.17 -22.78 15.30
C ASP A 231 15.95 -21.94 14.91
N ILE A 232 15.98 -21.28 13.75
CA ILE A 232 14.84 -20.54 13.22
C ILE A 232 13.63 -21.48 13.00
N LEU A 233 13.84 -22.66 12.42
CA LEU A 233 12.77 -23.62 12.16
C LEU A 233 12.11 -24.12 13.46
N LYS A 234 12.91 -24.35 14.52
CA LYS A 234 12.39 -24.69 15.86
C LYS A 234 11.52 -23.56 16.44
N LEU A 235 11.89 -22.31 16.21
CA LEU A 235 11.10 -21.16 16.65
C LEU A 235 9.76 -21.09 15.90
N PHE A 236 9.77 -21.23 14.56
CA PHE A 236 8.53 -21.26 13.76
C PHE A 236 7.59 -22.39 14.18
N ARG A 237 8.14 -23.57 14.49
CA ARG A 237 7.34 -24.69 15.01
C ARG A 237 6.65 -24.37 16.33
N ARG A 238 7.31 -23.67 17.24
CA ARG A 238 6.85 -23.45 18.61
C ARG A 238 5.46 -22.82 18.71
N HIS A 239 5.13 -21.97 17.75
CA HIS A 239 3.85 -21.26 17.61
C HIS A 239 3.09 -21.65 16.34
N ASN A 240 3.40 -22.83 15.78
CA ASN A 240 2.78 -23.40 14.58
C ASN A 240 2.72 -22.41 13.40
N PHE A 241 3.88 -21.84 13.06
CA PHE A 241 4.07 -20.87 11.99
C PHE A 241 3.14 -19.64 12.10
N GLY A 242 3.02 -19.09 13.31
CA GLY A 242 2.15 -17.95 13.61
C GLY A 242 0.68 -18.30 13.90
N LYS A 243 0.21 -19.53 13.68
CA LYS A 243 -1.19 -19.94 13.91
C LYS A 243 -1.57 -20.00 15.38
N ASN A 244 -0.64 -20.42 16.24
CA ASN A 244 -0.89 -20.64 17.66
C ASN A 244 -0.11 -19.64 18.51
N GLN A 245 -0.72 -18.49 18.77
CA GLN A 245 -0.18 -17.52 19.72
C GLN A 245 -0.64 -17.86 21.14
N ASN A 246 0.26 -17.81 22.12
CA ASN A 246 -0.03 -18.13 23.53
C ASN A 246 -1.10 -17.22 24.18
N TYR A 247 -1.49 -16.16 23.48
CA TYR A 247 -2.44 -15.13 23.89
C TYR A 247 -3.57 -14.97 22.85
N HIS A 248 -3.93 -16.03 22.12
CA HIS A 248 -4.97 -16.01 21.09
C HIS A 248 -6.32 -15.46 21.59
N GLU A 249 -6.67 -15.65 22.87
CA GLU A 249 -7.88 -15.05 23.47
C GLU A 249 -7.89 -13.50 23.44
N LEU A 250 -6.73 -12.87 23.37
CA LEU A 250 -6.57 -11.41 23.29
C LEU A 250 -6.58 -10.89 21.85
N LEU A 251 -6.59 -11.79 20.87
CA LEU A 251 -6.49 -11.45 19.45
C LEU A 251 -7.89 -11.41 18.82
N GLU A 252 -8.44 -10.22 18.66
CA GLU A 252 -9.68 -10.00 17.89
C GLU A 252 -9.46 -10.26 16.39
N GLY A 253 -10.53 -10.18 15.58
CA GLY A 253 -10.49 -10.48 14.13
C GLY A 253 -9.41 -9.74 13.32
N ARG A 254 -8.99 -8.54 13.74
CA ARG A 254 -7.88 -7.78 13.11
C ARG A 254 -6.51 -8.43 13.31
N CYS A 255 -6.31 -9.09 14.44
CA CYS A 255 -5.06 -9.77 14.75
C CYS A 255 -4.89 -11.09 13.98
N ARG A 256 -5.99 -11.72 13.56
CA ARG A 256 -5.94 -12.94 12.73
C ARG A 256 -5.24 -12.69 11.39
N GLU A 257 -5.50 -11.53 10.77
CA GLU A 257 -4.78 -11.14 9.56
C GLU A 257 -3.29 -10.97 9.85
N ALA A 258 -2.91 -10.31 10.96
CA ALA A 258 -1.51 -10.12 11.34
C ALA A 258 -0.77 -11.45 11.63
N CYS A 259 -1.43 -12.43 12.24
CA CYS A 259 -0.90 -13.78 12.40
C CYS A 259 -0.67 -14.48 11.06
N LEU A 260 -1.59 -14.32 10.10
CA LEU A 260 -1.43 -14.86 8.76
C LEU A 260 -0.24 -14.22 8.02
N ARG A 261 0.02 -12.93 8.25
CA ARG A 261 1.22 -12.24 7.74
C ARG A 261 2.52 -12.83 8.32
N ILE A 262 2.51 -13.26 9.58
CA ILE A 262 3.65 -14.00 10.18
C ILE A 262 3.86 -15.31 9.41
N THR A 263 2.80 -16.11 9.22
CA THR A 263 2.88 -17.37 8.47
C THR A 263 3.48 -17.18 7.07
N TYR A 264 3.04 -16.14 6.34
CA TYR A 264 3.57 -15.81 5.02
C TYR A 264 5.06 -15.47 5.05
N LEU A 265 5.50 -14.65 6.00
CA LEU A 265 6.91 -14.27 6.12
C LEU A 265 7.79 -15.46 6.48
N GLU A 266 7.36 -16.34 7.40
CA GLU A 266 8.13 -17.51 7.82
C GLU A 266 8.28 -18.53 6.69
N ALA A 267 7.21 -18.78 5.93
CA ALA A 267 7.26 -19.61 4.74
C ALA A 267 8.21 -19.01 3.67
N CYS A 268 8.20 -17.69 3.50
CA CYS A 268 9.12 -17.01 2.59
C CYS A 268 10.58 -17.03 3.07
N ILE A 269 10.82 -16.90 4.38
CA ILE A 269 12.17 -17.02 4.96
C ILE A 269 12.71 -18.43 4.71
N PHE A 270 11.90 -19.47 4.91
CA PHE A 270 12.27 -20.84 4.57
C PHE A 270 12.70 -20.95 3.10
N MET A 271 11.90 -20.41 2.17
CA MET A 271 12.24 -20.39 0.74
C MET A 271 13.52 -19.61 0.42
N VAL A 272 13.76 -18.49 1.11
CA VAL A 272 14.97 -17.67 0.90
C VAL A 272 16.23 -18.33 1.45
N ILE A 273 16.12 -19.09 2.55
CA ILE A 273 17.25 -19.83 3.14
C ILE A 273 17.58 -21.06 2.29
N CYS A 274 16.57 -21.80 1.84
CA CYS A 274 16.70 -22.99 1.00
C CYS A 274 17.04 -22.67 -0.47
N ASP A 275 17.96 -21.73 -0.70
CA ASP A 275 18.40 -21.29 -2.02
C ASP A 275 19.67 -22.01 -2.46
N HIS A 276 19.52 -22.97 -3.37
CA HIS A 276 20.63 -23.79 -3.86
C HIS A 276 21.78 -23.00 -4.51
N GLU A 277 21.52 -21.82 -5.09
CA GLU A 277 22.57 -20.97 -5.69
C GLU A 277 23.55 -20.41 -4.64
N LYS A 278 23.11 -20.32 -3.39
CA LYS A 278 23.89 -19.77 -2.27
C LYS A 278 24.55 -20.82 -1.41
N ILE A 279 24.01 -22.03 -1.39
CA ILE A 279 24.50 -23.13 -0.56
C ILE A 279 25.73 -23.74 -1.26
N LYS A 280 26.90 -23.62 -0.62
CA LYS A 280 28.19 -24.08 -1.19
C LYS A 280 28.20 -25.58 -1.53
N ASN A 281 27.66 -26.42 -0.64
CA ASN A 281 27.53 -27.86 -0.84
C ASN A 281 26.14 -28.31 -0.39
N VAL A 282 25.24 -28.48 -1.37
CA VAL A 282 23.83 -28.83 -1.12
C VAL A 282 23.71 -30.19 -0.45
N SER A 283 24.51 -31.18 -0.87
CA SER A 283 24.44 -32.55 -0.32
C SER A 283 24.78 -32.60 1.16
N SER A 284 25.87 -31.95 1.60
CA SER A 284 26.25 -31.92 3.02
C SER A 284 25.27 -31.09 3.85
N TRP A 285 24.77 -29.99 3.29
CA TRP A 285 23.81 -29.13 3.96
C TRP A 285 22.47 -29.87 4.19
N LEU A 286 22.00 -30.61 3.18
CA LEU A 286 20.81 -31.46 3.30
C LEU A 286 20.99 -32.54 4.37
N GLU A 287 22.08 -33.32 4.35
CA GLU A 287 22.36 -34.36 5.36
C GLU A 287 22.27 -33.81 6.79
N SER A 288 22.83 -32.62 7.02
CA SER A 288 22.85 -32.00 8.34
C SER A 288 21.49 -31.45 8.82
N THR A 289 20.60 -31.09 7.88
CA THR A 289 19.31 -30.43 8.18
C THR A 289 18.11 -31.34 7.98
N LYS A 290 18.25 -32.44 7.23
CA LYS A 290 17.21 -33.38 6.83
C LYS A 290 16.35 -33.86 8.00
N SER A 291 16.99 -34.34 9.05
CA SER A 291 16.30 -34.89 10.23
C SER A 291 15.42 -33.85 10.93
N ALA A 292 15.84 -32.59 10.95
CA ALA A 292 15.05 -31.50 11.53
C ALA A 292 13.91 -31.10 10.59
N VAL A 293 14.17 -30.95 9.28
CA VAL A 293 13.17 -30.46 8.32
C VAL A 293 12.09 -31.50 8.03
N GLU A 294 12.48 -32.71 7.62
CA GLU A 294 11.51 -33.75 7.19
C GLU A 294 10.63 -34.21 8.35
N CYS A 295 11.17 -34.23 9.58
CA CYS A 295 10.41 -34.51 10.79
C CYS A 295 9.29 -33.48 11.01
N GLU A 296 9.51 -32.22 10.66
CA GLU A 296 8.47 -31.21 10.70
C GLU A 296 7.52 -31.35 9.52
N LEU A 297 8.02 -31.43 8.28
CA LEU A 297 7.18 -31.52 7.08
C LEU A 297 6.19 -32.70 7.10
N THR A 298 6.55 -33.80 7.75
CA THR A 298 5.67 -34.99 7.92
C THR A 298 4.64 -34.84 9.04
N LYS A 299 4.89 -33.98 10.04
CA LYS A 299 4.00 -33.74 11.19
C LYS A 299 3.04 -32.58 11.00
N LEU A 300 3.28 -31.73 10.01
CA LEU A 300 2.43 -30.58 9.74
C LEU A 300 1.02 -31.03 9.34
N GLU A 301 0.00 -30.40 9.93
CA GLU A 301 -1.36 -30.52 9.43
C GLU A 301 -1.42 -30.08 7.97
N LEU A 302 -2.22 -30.77 7.15
CA LEU A 302 -2.43 -30.48 5.72
C LEU A 302 -3.09 -29.10 5.53
N SER A 303 -2.31 -28.05 5.73
CA SER A 303 -2.72 -26.66 5.69
C SER A 303 -1.97 -25.91 4.62
N GLN A 304 -2.72 -25.18 3.78
CA GLN A 304 -2.24 -24.67 2.48
C GLN A 304 -0.95 -23.86 2.60
N GLU A 305 -0.70 -23.22 3.74
CA GLU A 305 0.45 -22.34 3.95
C GLU A 305 1.80 -23.07 3.96
N HIS A 306 1.82 -24.37 4.25
CA HIS A 306 3.04 -25.17 4.24
C HIS A 306 3.37 -25.77 2.86
N SER A 307 2.43 -25.69 1.91
CA SER A 307 2.61 -26.27 0.57
C SER A 307 3.84 -25.75 -0.17
N ILE A 308 4.18 -24.47 0.02
CA ILE A 308 5.40 -23.85 -0.54
C ILE A 308 6.69 -24.45 0.06
N MET A 309 6.68 -24.81 1.35
CA MET A 309 7.85 -25.42 2.00
C MET A 309 8.11 -26.82 1.45
N LEU A 310 7.04 -27.60 1.21
CA LEU A 310 7.12 -28.92 0.58
C LEU A 310 7.74 -28.83 -0.83
N LEU A 311 7.26 -27.90 -1.66
CA LEU A 311 7.82 -27.68 -3.00
C LEU A 311 9.28 -27.23 -2.93
N THR A 312 9.58 -26.26 -2.07
CA THR A 312 10.94 -25.73 -1.92
C THR A 312 11.91 -26.83 -1.50
N TRP A 313 11.53 -27.65 -0.52
CA TRP A 313 12.36 -28.76 -0.04
C TRP A 313 12.58 -29.81 -1.12
N MET A 314 11.52 -30.22 -1.82
CA MET A 314 11.60 -31.14 -2.96
C MET A 314 12.52 -30.61 -4.07
N MET A 315 12.41 -29.33 -4.42
CA MET A 315 13.28 -28.74 -5.45
C MET A 315 14.73 -28.64 -5.01
N LEU A 316 14.99 -28.42 -3.72
CA LEU A 316 16.35 -28.40 -3.18
C LEU A 316 16.99 -29.79 -3.20
N THR A 317 16.24 -30.86 -2.87
CA THR A 317 16.79 -32.24 -2.88
C THR A 317 17.16 -32.70 -4.28
N LEU A 318 16.45 -32.25 -5.31
CA LEU A 318 16.78 -32.50 -6.72
C LEU A 318 18.09 -31.86 -7.18
N LYS A 319 18.60 -30.86 -6.46
CA LYS A 319 19.90 -30.22 -6.75
C LYS A 319 21.08 -30.94 -6.08
N SER A 320 20.83 -31.98 -5.28
CA SER A 320 21.87 -32.81 -4.66
C SER A 320 22.06 -34.13 -5.40
N ASP A 321 23.32 -34.45 -5.74
CA ASP A 321 23.65 -35.69 -6.46
C ASP A 321 23.24 -36.97 -5.73
N ASN A 322 23.25 -36.94 -4.39
CA ASN A 322 22.89 -38.09 -3.55
C ASN A 322 21.37 -38.23 -3.41
N HIS A 323 20.68 -37.11 -3.16
CA HIS A 323 19.25 -37.11 -2.85
C HIS A 323 18.37 -37.15 -4.11
N ALA A 324 18.85 -36.63 -5.25
CA ALA A 324 18.12 -36.69 -6.51
C ALA A 324 17.80 -38.14 -6.92
N LYS A 325 18.69 -39.10 -6.62
CA LYS A 325 18.48 -40.54 -6.86
C LYS A 325 17.34 -41.13 -6.03
N LEU A 326 16.97 -40.48 -4.93
CA LEU A 326 15.88 -40.90 -4.03
C LEU A 326 14.57 -40.17 -4.36
N PHE A 327 14.50 -39.43 -5.47
CA PHE A 327 13.34 -38.60 -5.77
C PHE A 327 12.03 -39.39 -5.82
N GLU A 328 11.97 -40.45 -6.64
CA GLU A 328 10.77 -41.28 -6.83
C GLU A 328 10.34 -41.99 -5.54
N THR A 329 11.30 -42.41 -4.72
CA THR A 329 11.03 -43.21 -3.52
C THR A 329 10.73 -42.37 -2.28
N GLN A 330 11.36 -41.19 -2.14
CA GLN A 330 11.30 -40.39 -0.92
C GLN A 330 10.78 -38.97 -1.11
N TYR A 331 10.94 -38.33 -2.28
CA TYR A 331 10.69 -36.88 -2.39
C TYR A 331 9.50 -36.48 -3.27
N GLN A 332 9.07 -37.34 -4.20
CA GLN A 332 7.95 -37.06 -5.11
C GLN A 332 6.63 -36.75 -4.38
N HIS A 333 6.40 -37.39 -3.23
CA HIS A 333 5.17 -37.22 -2.45
C HIS A 333 4.99 -35.78 -1.93
N TYR A 334 6.08 -35.03 -1.73
CA TYR A 334 6.01 -33.62 -1.32
C TYR A 334 5.39 -32.75 -2.41
N GLY A 335 5.80 -32.96 -3.66
CA GLY A 335 5.21 -32.29 -4.83
C GLY A 335 3.73 -32.62 -4.99
N ALA A 336 3.38 -33.91 -4.96
CA ALA A 336 1.98 -34.35 -5.07
C ALA A 336 1.09 -33.77 -3.95
N THR A 337 1.62 -33.73 -2.72
CA THR A 337 0.89 -33.17 -1.57
C THR A 337 0.70 -31.66 -1.72
N ALA A 338 1.73 -30.92 -2.15
CA ALA A 338 1.62 -29.48 -2.38
C ALA A 338 0.62 -29.12 -3.48
N LEU A 339 0.58 -29.89 -4.58
CA LEU A 339 -0.42 -29.70 -5.64
C LEU A 339 -1.84 -29.96 -5.13
N ARG A 340 -2.06 -31.03 -4.35
CA ARG A 340 -3.36 -31.29 -3.70
C ARG A 340 -3.80 -30.14 -2.77
N MET A 341 -2.84 -29.43 -2.18
CA MET A 341 -3.08 -28.28 -1.31
C MET A 341 -3.26 -26.96 -2.09
N ARG A 342 -3.29 -27.00 -3.44
CA ARG A 342 -3.46 -25.85 -4.34
C ARG A 342 -2.41 -24.74 -4.11
N VAL A 343 -1.14 -25.15 -4.06
CA VAL A 343 0.01 -24.28 -3.80
C VAL A 343 0.07 -23.02 -4.67
N PHE A 344 -0.32 -23.07 -5.95
CA PHE A 344 -0.27 -21.88 -6.82
C PHE A 344 -1.35 -20.85 -6.49
N GLU A 345 -2.57 -21.28 -6.12
CA GLU A 345 -3.62 -20.39 -5.61
C GLU A 345 -3.18 -19.75 -4.29
N PHE A 346 -2.56 -20.54 -3.40
CA PHE A 346 -2.00 -20.05 -2.15
C PHE A 346 -0.90 -19.00 -2.37
N LEU A 347 0.06 -19.28 -3.27
CA LEU A 347 1.12 -18.33 -3.63
C LEU A 347 0.56 -17.02 -4.18
N LEU A 348 -0.47 -17.10 -5.03
CA LEU A 348 -1.15 -15.92 -5.56
C LEU A 348 -1.85 -15.13 -4.44
N GLN A 349 -2.54 -15.80 -3.51
CA GLN A 349 -3.14 -15.15 -2.35
C GLN A 349 -2.09 -14.46 -1.47
N MET A 350 -0.95 -15.14 -1.22
CA MET A 350 0.15 -14.62 -0.44
C MET A 350 0.74 -13.35 -1.08
N LEU A 351 1.01 -13.36 -2.40
CA LEU A 351 1.55 -12.20 -3.12
C LEU A 351 0.58 -11.01 -3.16
N ASN A 352 -0.73 -11.28 -3.16
CA ASN A 352 -1.79 -10.26 -3.11
C ASN A 352 -2.08 -9.74 -1.69
N SER A 353 -1.49 -10.33 -0.65
CA SER A 353 -1.64 -9.86 0.73
C SER A 353 -0.99 -8.51 0.96
N SER A 354 -1.40 -7.80 2.01
CA SER A 354 -0.86 -6.48 2.39
C SER A 354 0.65 -6.47 2.69
N VAL A 355 1.27 -7.64 2.91
CA VAL A 355 2.73 -7.77 3.14
C VAL A 355 3.51 -7.60 1.85
N PHE A 356 2.98 -8.13 0.74
CA PHE A 356 3.70 -8.24 -0.52
C PHE A 356 3.03 -7.48 -1.67
N ASN A 357 1.81 -6.99 -1.54
CA ASN A 357 1.13 -6.19 -2.58
C ASN A 357 1.64 -4.73 -2.68
N ASP A 358 2.80 -4.43 -2.11
CA ASP A 358 3.43 -3.12 -2.17
C ASP A 358 4.71 -3.14 -3.01
N LYS A 359 5.36 -1.97 -3.12
CA LYS A 359 6.65 -1.81 -3.82
C LYS A 359 7.84 -1.95 -2.86
N SER A 360 7.70 -2.67 -1.75
CA SER A 360 8.79 -2.86 -0.79
C SER A 360 9.87 -3.80 -1.34
N LYS A 361 11.09 -3.70 -0.80
CA LYS A 361 12.17 -4.62 -1.17
C LYS A 361 11.86 -6.07 -0.78
N CYS A 362 11.19 -6.29 0.36
CA CYS A 362 10.72 -7.61 0.77
C CYS A 362 9.79 -8.23 -0.27
N ALA A 363 8.84 -7.44 -0.78
CA ALA A 363 7.90 -7.85 -1.79
C ALA A 363 8.57 -8.17 -3.15
N GLU A 364 9.58 -7.40 -3.54
CA GLU A 364 10.39 -7.65 -4.74
C GLU A 364 11.20 -8.96 -4.60
N ILE A 365 11.84 -9.17 -3.44
CA ILE A 365 12.60 -10.40 -3.14
C ILE A 365 11.69 -11.62 -3.25
N VAL A 366 10.52 -11.60 -2.59
CA VAL A 366 9.61 -12.74 -2.57
C VAL A 366 9.06 -13.02 -3.98
N ARG A 367 8.64 -12.00 -4.74
CA ARG A 367 8.21 -12.20 -6.13
C ARG A 367 9.30 -12.83 -6.99
N ASN A 368 10.55 -12.36 -6.89
CA ASN A 368 11.66 -12.96 -7.62
C ASN A 368 11.89 -14.43 -7.21
N ARG A 369 11.86 -14.72 -5.90
CA ARG A 369 12.03 -16.09 -5.39
C ARG A 369 10.93 -17.04 -5.86
N VAL A 370 9.67 -16.62 -5.83
CA VAL A 370 8.55 -17.42 -6.33
C VAL A 370 8.66 -17.60 -7.85
N PHE A 371 9.08 -16.58 -8.60
CA PHE A 371 9.34 -16.70 -10.04
C PHE A 371 10.43 -17.73 -10.34
N ARG A 372 11.57 -17.70 -9.63
CA ARG A 372 12.64 -18.70 -9.77
C ARG A 372 12.18 -20.11 -9.40
N LEU A 373 11.39 -20.25 -8.34
CA LEU A 373 10.81 -21.54 -7.95
C LEU A 373 9.91 -22.09 -9.06
N LEU A 374 9.01 -21.26 -9.60
CA LEU A 374 8.14 -21.63 -10.71
C LEU A 374 8.97 -21.99 -11.96
N ASN A 375 10.01 -21.20 -12.28
CA ASN A 375 10.92 -21.47 -13.39
C ASN A 375 11.58 -22.85 -13.26
N ASN A 376 12.12 -23.16 -12.08
CA ASN A 376 12.75 -24.46 -11.83
C ASN A 376 11.74 -25.63 -11.84
N LEU A 377 10.50 -25.40 -11.40
CA LEU A 377 9.44 -26.41 -11.45
C LEU A 377 9.05 -26.72 -12.90
N CYS A 378 8.82 -25.69 -13.71
CA CYS A 378 8.52 -25.85 -15.13
C CYS A 378 9.65 -26.58 -15.87
N ASP A 379 10.91 -26.20 -15.61
CA ASP A 379 12.10 -26.79 -16.22
C ASP A 379 12.22 -28.30 -15.97
N LYS A 380 11.73 -28.79 -14.81
CA LYS A 380 11.82 -30.20 -14.43
C LYS A 380 10.57 -31.01 -14.70
N PHE A 381 9.40 -30.40 -14.70
CA PHE A 381 8.13 -31.13 -14.63
C PHE A 381 7.09 -30.73 -15.68
N ASP A 382 7.33 -29.72 -16.52
CA ASP A 382 6.33 -29.23 -17.47
C ASP A 382 6.68 -29.55 -18.93
N SER A 383 7.49 -30.59 -19.18
CA SER A 383 7.84 -31.02 -20.54
C SER A 383 6.63 -31.51 -21.35
N ASP A 384 5.57 -31.96 -20.67
CA ASP A 384 4.32 -32.45 -21.26
C ASP A 384 3.14 -31.47 -21.08
N GLY A 385 3.40 -30.28 -20.54
CA GLY A 385 2.38 -29.25 -20.27
C GLY A 385 1.47 -29.55 -19.07
N THR A 386 1.74 -30.57 -18.25
CA THR A 386 0.86 -30.94 -17.12
C THR A 386 0.81 -29.89 -16.01
N LEU A 387 1.88 -29.12 -15.82
CA LEU A 387 1.91 -28.06 -14.81
C LEU A 387 0.97 -26.92 -15.20
N SER A 388 0.89 -26.61 -16.49
CA SER A 388 0.01 -25.58 -17.05
C SER A 388 -1.48 -25.79 -16.73
N MET A 389 -1.88 -27.05 -16.51
CA MET A 389 -3.25 -27.44 -16.19
C MET A 389 -3.57 -27.33 -14.70
N GLN A 390 -2.58 -27.03 -13.85
CA GLN A 390 -2.80 -26.89 -12.41
C GLN A 390 -3.53 -25.58 -12.09
N PRO A 391 -4.51 -25.62 -11.16
CA PRO A 391 -5.27 -24.42 -10.79
C PRO A 391 -4.37 -23.28 -10.30
N GLY A 392 -4.59 -22.09 -10.82
CA GLY A 392 -3.92 -20.85 -10.40
C GLY A 392 -2.52 -20.61 -10.99
N VAL A 393 -1.90 -21.56 -11.70
CA VAL A 393 -0.51 -21.40 -12.19
C VAL A 393 -0.38 -20.25 -13.22
N MET A 394 -1.33 -20.12 -14.14
CA MET A 394 -1.30 -19.07 -15.17
C MET A 394 -1.49 -17.68 -14.55
N LEU A 395 -2.39 -17.56 -13.57
CA LEU A 395 -2.63 -16.32 -12.83
C LEU A 395 -1.42 -15.94 -11.98
N LEU A 396 -0.81 -16.91 -11.31
CA LEU A 396 0.43 -16.71 -10.57
C LEU A 396 1.56 -16.23 -11.48
N CYS A 397 1.77 -16.91 -12.60
CA CYS A 397 2.79 -16.54 -13.59
C CYS A 397 2.56 -15.11 -14.11
N SER A 398 1.34 -14.77 -14.47
CA SER A 398 0.96 -13.41 -14.88
C SER A 398 1.29 -12.36 -13.82
N GLU A 399 0.94 -12.60 -12.54
CA GLU A 399 1.26 -11.69 -11.44
C GLU A 399 2.78 -11.51 -11.25
N LEU A 400 3.56 -12.58 -11.43
CA LEU A 400 5.02 -12.54 -11.32
C LEU A 400 5.67 -11.78 -12.49
N LEU A 401 5.10 -11.91 -13.71
CA LEU A 401 5.58 -11.24 -14.92
C LEU A 401 5.30 -9.73 -14.93
N LYS A 402 4.40 -9.21 -14.08
CA LYS A 402 4.21 -7.76 -13.90
C LYS A 402 5.48 -7.04 -13.43
N SER A 403 6.41 -7.76 -12.79
CA SER A 403 7.71 -7.22 -12.41
C SER A 403 8.62 -7.11 -13.63
N SER A 404 9.16 -5.91 -13.88
CA SER A 404 10.09 -5.65 -14.98
C SER A 404 11.30 -6.58 -14.99
N VAL A 405 11.86 -6.89 -13.81
CA VAL A 405 13.03 -7.78 -13.65
C VAL A 405 12.70 -9.21 -14.08
N ASN A 406 11.54 -9.73 -13.66
CA ASN A 406 11.13 -11.09 -13.98
C ASN A 406 10.75 -11.22 -15.47
N ALA A 407 10.11 -10.19 -16.04
CA ALA A 407 9.79 -10.18 -17.47
C ALA A 407 11.06 -10.13 -18.34
N GLU A 408 12.09 -9.38 -17.94
CA GLU A 408 13.37 -9.38 -18.64
C GLU A 408 14.01 -10.76 -18.66
N GLU A 409 13.95 -11.49 -17.54
CA GLU A 409 14.42 -12.87 -17.45
C GLU A 409 13.60 -13.81 -18.34
N PHE A 410 12.27 -13.70 -18.34
CA PHE A 410 11.39 -14.45 -19.24
C PHE A 410 11.76 -14.26 -20.71
N TRP A 411 11.95 -13.01 -21.16
CA TRP A 411 12.32 -12.73 -22.56
C TRP A 411 13.71 -13.25 -22.92
N LYS A 412 14.66 -13.27 -21.97
CA LYS A 412 15.98 -13.90 -22.18
C LYS A 412 15.88 -15.41 -22.34
N LEU A 413 15.00 -16.06 -21.58
CA LEU A 413 14.75 -17.50 -21.72
C LEU A 413 14.08 -17.82 -23.06
N ARG A 414 13.10 -17.01 -23.48
CA ARG A 414 12.39 -17.16 -24.76
C ARG A 414 13.28 -17.07 -25.99
N GLN A 415 14.43 -16.39 -25.91
CA GLN A 415 15.38 -16.28 -27.02
C GLN A 415 16.29 -17.50 -27.19
N LYS A 416 16.28 -18.45 -26.25
CA LYS A 416 17.09 -19.66 -26.35
C LYS A 416 16.36 -20.71 -27.19
N ASP A 417 17.12 -21.53 -27.92
CA ASP A 417 16.58 -22.57 -28.81
C ASP A 417 15.90 -23.74 -28.06
N GLU A 418 16.28 -23.94 -26.78
CA GLU A 418 15.66 -24.90 -25.90
C GLU A 418 14.64 -24.18 -24.99
N ASP A 419 13.38 -24.61 -25.04
CA ASP A 419 12.30 -24.07 -24.23
C ASP A 419 12.52 -24.44 -22.74
N PHE A 420 12.96 -23.48 -21.94
CA PHE A 420 13.28 -23.71 -20.53
C PHE A 420 12.31 -23.00 -19.58
N GLY A 421 11.98 -23.69 -18.49
CA GLY A 421 11.31 -23.11 -17.34
C GLY A 421 9.98 -22.44 -17.67
N VAL A 422 9.72 -21.23 -17.17
CA VAL A 422 8.40 -20.57 -17.27
C VAL A 422 7.93 -20.37 -18.73
N VAL A 423 8.84 -20.41 -19.71
CA VAL A 423 8.50 -20.34 -21.14
C VAL A 423 7.64 -21.53 -21.57
N SER A 424 7.74 -22.70 -20.91
CA SER A 424 6.86 -23.85 -21.19
C SER A 424 5.38 -23.50 -21.00
N LEU A 425 5.04 -22.73 -19.95
CA LEU A 425 3.66 -22.28 -19.70
C LEU A 425 3.14 -21.38 -20.82
N TRP A 426 4.02 -20.53 -21.37
CA TRP A 426 3.70 -19.68 -22.52
C TRP A 426 3.50 -20.53 -23.78
N ASN A 427 4.36 -21.52 -24.02
CA ASN A 427 4.24 -22.43 -25.16
C ASN A 427 2.98 -23.26 -25.11
N THR A 428 2.62 -23.80 -23.95
CA THR A 428 1.34 -24.51 -23.78
C THR A 428 0.17 -23.56 -24.03
N ALA A 429 0.25 -22.30 -23.60
CA ALA A 429 -0.78 -21.31 -23.92
C ALA A 429 -0.87 -20.99 -25.44
N LEU A 430 0.26 -20.96 -26.16
CA LEU A 430 0.29 -20.83 -27.62
C LEU A 430 -0.28 -22.06 -28.32
N GLU A 431 0.09 -23.26 -27.87
CA GLU A 431 -0.35 -24.53 -28.45
C GLU A 431 -1.87 -24.68 -28.37
N TYR A 432 -2.49 -24.23 -27.29
CA TYR A 432 -3.94 -24.29 -27.11
C TYR A 432 -4.68 -23.05 -27.63
N PHE A 433 -4.01 -22.09 -28.28
CA PHE A 433 -4.66 -20.89 -28.79
C PHE A 433 -5.31 -21.15 -30.18
N PRO A 434 -6.55 -20.68 -30.46
CA PRO A 434 -7.43 -19.88 -29.60
C PRO A 434 -8.43 -20.67 -28.75
N PHE A 435 -8.40 -22.01 -28.77
CA PHE A 435 -9.27 -22.85 -27.94
C PHE A 435 -9.26 -22.43 -26.44
N ASN A 436 -8.07 -22.24 -25.86
CA ASN A 436 -7.87 -21.63 -24.54
C ASN A 436 -7.34 -20.19 -24.67
N PHE A 437 -8.19 -19.30 -25.17
CA PHE A 437 -7.88 -17.88 -25.31
C PHE A 437 -7.43 -17.21 -23.99
N ASN A 438 -8.00 -17.63 -22.85
CA ASN A 438 -7.77 -16.99 -21.55
C ASN A 438 -6.33 -17.18 -21.08
N ALA A 439 -5.75 -18.38 -21.25
CA ALA A 439 -4.38 -18.65 -20.79
C ALA A 439 -3.35 -17.70 -21.42
N LEU A 440 -3.36 -17.56 -22.75
CA LEU A 440 -2.44 -16.66 -23.45
C LEU A 440 -2.70 -15.19 -23.08
N SER A 441 -3.98 -14.82 -22.94
CA SER A 441 -4.38 -13.45 -22.59
C SER A 441 -3.94 -13.06 -21.17
N ILE A 442 -4.09 -13.96 -20.20
CA ILE A 442 -3.67 -13.77 -18.81
C ILE A 442 -2.15 -13.55 -18.74
N LEU A 443 -1.36 -14.39 -19.40
CA LEU A 443 0.11 -14.22 -19.43
C LEU A 443 0.51 -12.93 -20.15
N SER A 444 -0.16 -12.63 -21.26
CA SER A 444 0.06 -11.39 -22.04
C SER A 444 -0.25 -10.13 -21.23
N ASP A 445 -1.30 -10.13 -20.39
CA ASP A 445 -1.62 -9.02 -19.49
C ASP A 445 -0.50 -8.77 -18.46
N GLY A 446 0.09 -9.83 -17.91
CA GLY A 446 1.24 -9.74 -17.02
C GLY A 446 2.45 -9.09 -17.70
N LEU A 447 2.82 -9.58 -18.88
CA LEU A 447 3.91 -9.04 -19.69
C LEU A 447 3.66 -7.60 -20.16
N ALA A 448 2.40 -7.25 -20.45
CA ALA A 448 1.99 -5.92 -20.85
C ALA A 448 2.09 -4.89 -19.71
N GLN A 449 2.15 -5.33 -18.46
CA GLN A 449 2.32 -4.45 -17.30
C GLN A 449 3.78 -4.30 -16.85
N ALA A 450 4.70 -5.09 -17.42
CA ALA A 450 6.10 -5.15 -17.00
C ALA A 450 6.98 -3.98 -17.47
N GLY A 451 6.50 -3.21 -18.46
CA GLY A 451 7.16 -2.02 -18.98
C GLY A 451 7.44 -2.06 -20.49
N ASN A 452 8.02 -0.97 -20.99
CA ASN A 452 8.12 -0.65 -22.41
C ASN A 452 8.84 -1.70 -23.26
N LEU A 453 9.96 -2.24 -22.78
CA LEU A 453 10.72 -3.26 -23.51
C LEU A 453 9.91 -4.56 -23.66
N SER A 454 9.22 -4.97 -22.58
CA SER A 454 8.39 -6.17 -22.57
C SER A 454 7.22 -6.04 -23.55
N ILE A 455 6.56 -4.88 -23.58
CA ILE A 455 5.43 -4.63 -24.48
C ILE A 455 5.86 -4.68 -25.95
N ARG A 456 7.05 -4.16 -26.28
CA ARG A 456 7.59 -4.24 -27.65
C ARG A 456 7.79 -5.69 -28.09
N ASN A 457 8.37 -6.53 -27.24
CA ASN A 457 8.56 -7.96 -27.53
C ASN A 457 7.22 -8.68 -27.64
N LEU A 458 6.29 -8.39 -26.73
CA LEU A 458 4.94 -8.96 -26.74
C LEU A 458 4.18 -8.62 -28.02
N LEU A 459 4.24 -7.37 -28.49
CA LEU A 459 3.62 -6.95 -29.74
C LEU A 459 4.18 -7.69 -30.96
N ALA A 460 5.47 -7.98 -30.96
CA ALA A 460 6.09 -8.76 -32.04
C ALA A 460 5.58 -10.20 -32.06
N GLU A 461 5.45 -10.85 -30.90
CA GLU A 461 4.90 -12.22 -30.77
C GLU A 461 3.41 -12.26 -31.13
N LEU A 462 2.57 -11.41 -30.54
CA LEU A 462 1.11 -11.41 -30.75
C LEU A 462 0.68 -11.10 -32.19
N LYS A 463 1.58 -10.51 -32.99
CA LYS A 463 1.34 -10.26 -34.41
C LYS A 463 1.28 -11.56 -35.22
N ASN A 464 2.10 -12.55 -34.86
CA ASN A 464 2.32 -13.74 -35.69
C ASN A 464 2.49 -15.00 -34.82
N LEU A 465 1.38 -15.54 -34.34
CA LEU A 465 1.34 -16.77 -33.56
C LEU A 465 1.51 -17.98 -34.47
N PRO A 466 2.25 -19.02 -34.04
CA PRO A 466 2.67 -20.11 -34.92
C PRO A 466 1.58 -21.15 -35.23
N VAL A 467 0.58 -21.29 -34.35
CA VAL A 467 -0.42 -22.35 -34.41
C VAL A 467 -1.81 -21.78 -34.17
N TYR A 468 -2.81 -22.37 -34.82
CA TYR A 468 -4.23 -22.18 -34.54
C TYR A 468 -4.86 -23.50 -34.15
N THR A 469 -5.51 -23.57 -32.99
CA THR A 469 -6.03 -24.81 -32.40
C THR A 469 -7.53 -24.76 -32.13
N GLU A 470 -8.24 -25.82 -32.55
CA GLU A 470 -9.66 -26.02 -32.29
C GLU A 470 -10.03 -27.50 -32.17
N ILE A 471 -11.29 -27.79 -31.78
CA ILE A 471 -11.83 -29.16 -31.77
C ILE A 471 -11.98 -29.63 -33.23
N TYR A 472 -11.41 -30.78 -33.54
CA TYR A 472 -11.44 -31.35 -34.88
C TYR A 472 -12.86 -31.77 -35.26
N ASN A 473 -13.38 -31.19 -36.34
CA ASN A 473 -14.64 -31.59 -36.96
C ASN A 473 -14.37 -32.16 -38.36
N PRO A 474 -14.43 -33.50 -38.54
CA PRO A 474 -14.17 -34.15 -39.83
C PRO A 474 -15.05 -33.66 -40.98
N ASN A 475 -16.29 -33.23 -40.69
CA ASN A 475 -17.21 -32.73 -41.71
C ASN A 475 -16.83 -31.33 -42.21
N ALA A 476 -16.24 -30.52 -41.32
CA ALA A 476 -15.82 -29.16 -41.62
C ALA A 476 -14.42 -29.12 -42.24
N VAL A 477 -13.54 -30.04 -41.86
CA VAL A 477 -12.13 -30.05 -42.26
C VAL A 477 -11.75 -31.44 -42.78
N PRO A 478 -11.95 -31.74 -44.08
CA PRO A 478 -11.51 -32.99 -44.66
C PRO A 478 -9.98 -33.05 -44.75
N ILE A 479 -9.39 -34.16 -44.33
CA ILE A 479 -7.95 -34.43 -44.43
C ILE A 479 -7.68 -35.17 -45.75
N MET A 480 -6.75 -34.65 -46.56
CA MET A 480 -6.40 -35.24 -47.85
C MET A 480 -5.45 -36.43 -47.71
N SER A 481 -4.44 -36.30 -46.86
CA SER A 481 -3.42 -37.31 -46.60
C SER A 481 -2.68 -37.03 -45.30
N PHE A 482 -2.01 -38.04 -44.75
CA PHE A 482 -1.03 -37.89 -43.67
C PHE A 482 0.38 -38.00 -44.27
N GLN A 483 1.26 -37.04 -43.96
CA GLN A 483 2.68 -37.03 -44.32
C GLN A 483 3.48 -36.74 -43.06
N ASP A 484 4.37 -37.65 -42.64
CA ASP A 484 5.26 -37.48 -41.47
C ASP A 484 4.51 -36.97 -40.22
N ASP A 485 3.42 -37.67 -39.85
CA ASP A 485 2.48 -37.34 -38.75
C ASP A 485 1.67 -36.03 -38.91
N ASP A 486 1.88 -35.24 -39.96
CA ASP A 486 1.08 -34.07 -40.30
C ASP A 486 -0.08 -34.44 -41.25
N ALA A 487 -1.29 -34.03 -40.89
CA ALA A 487 -2.47 -34.02 -41.74
C ALA A 487 -2.41 -32.85 -42.74
N ILE A 488 -2.66 -33.12 -44.01
CA ILE A 488 -2.78 -32.09 -45.05
C ILE A 488 -4.25 -31.72 -45.23
N ILE A 489 -4.56 -30.43 -45.11
CA ILE A 489 -5.93 -29.93 -45.23
C ILE A 489 -6.40 -30.03 -46.69
N GLY A 490 -7.55 -30.68 -46.89
CA GLY A 490 -8.11 -31.03 -48.20
C GLY A 490 -8.99 -29.97 -48.87
N ARG A 491 -9.27 -28.84 -48.19
CA ARG A 491 -9.97 -27.68 -48.76
C ARG A 491 -9.65 -26.41 -47.99
N GLU A 492 -9.93 -25.26 -48.58
CA GLU A 492 -9.89 -24.00 -47.84
C GLU A 492 -10.89 -24.04 -46.68
N TYR A 493 -10.44 -23.57 -45.52
CA TYR A 493 -11.24 -23.54 -44.30
C TYR A 493 -11.16 -22.15 -43.65
N TYR A 494 -12.30 -21.70 -43.11
CA TYR A 494 -12.47 -20.40 -42.50
C TYR A 494 -12.89 -20.60 -41.04
N PRO A 495 -11.93 -20.81 -40.12
CA PRO A 495 -12.23 -21.16 -38.72
C PRO A 495 -13.11 -20.14 -37.99
N LEU A 496 -13.01 -18.86 -38.38
CA LEU A 496 -13.77 -17.77 -37.78
C LEU A 496 -15.16 -17.60 -38.42
N GLY A 497 -15.43 -18.29 -39.53
CA GLY A 497 -16.68 -18.16 -40.30
C GLY A 497 -16.66 -17.03 -41.34
N ASP A 498 -15.55 -16.31 -41.46
CA ASP A 498 -15.38 -15.14 -42.32
C ASP A 498 -13.97 -15.13 -42.98
N PRO A 499 -13.73 -14.32 -44.02
CA PRO A 499 -12.48 -14.33 -44.77
C PRO A 499 -11.29 -13.61 -44.09
N SER A 500 -11.45 -13.09 -42.86
CA SER A 500 -10.37 -12.42 -42.11
C SER A 500 -9.22 -13.36 -41.75
N TYR A 501 -9.51 -14.65 -41.59
CA TYR A 501 -8.52 -15.69 -41.37
C TYR A 501 -8.87 -16.94 -42.17
N ARG A 502 -7.98 -17.30 -43.10
CA ARG A 502 -8.12 -18.43 -44.00
C ARG A 502 -7.00 -19.44 -43.78
N ILE A 503 -7.39 -20.71 -43.70
CA ILE A 503 -6.48 -21.84 -43.77
C ILE A 503 -6.50 -22.36 -45.20
N GLU A 504 -5.37 -22.28 -45.88
CA GLU A 504 -5.26 -22.61 -47.29
C GLU A 504 -5.29 -24.12 -47.51
N LEU A 505 -5.82 -24.55 -48.66
CA LEU A 505 -5.68 -25.92 -49.14
C LEU A 505 -4.20 -26.32 -49.15
N GLY A 506 -3.87 -27.50 -48.62
CA GLY A 506 -2.48 -27.97 -48.55
C GLY A 506 -1.73 -27.55 -47.28
N SER A 507 -2.34 -26.75 -46.39
CA SER A 507 -1.76 -26.41 -45.10
C SER A 507 -1.51 -27.67 -44.26
N LYS A 508 -0.44 -27.65 -43.46
CA LYS A 508 -0.12 -28.72 -42.52
C LYS A 508 -0.87 -28.51 -41.20
N ALA A 509 -1.41 -29.59 -40.66
CA ALA A 509 -2.01 -29.61 -39.34
C ALA A 509 -1.64 -30.90 -38.59
N CYS A 510 -1.64 -30.87 -37.26
CA CYS A 510 -1.49 -32.06 -36.44
C CYS A 510 -2.84 -32.38 -35.78
N VAL A 511 -3.30 -33.63 -35.87
CA VAL A 511 -4.52 -34.08 -35.18
C VAL A 511 -4.10 -34.86 -33.94
N MET A 512 -4.60 -34.45 -32.79
CA MET A 512 -4.19 -35.04 -31.50
C MET A 512 -5.41 -35.39 -30.66
N GLU A 513 -5.36 -36.54 -30.00
CA GLU A 513 -6.34 -36.91 -28.99
C GLU A 513 -5.95 -36.32 -27.63
N ARG A 514 -6.88 -35.57 -27.04
CA ARG A 514 -6.72 -34.93 -25.72
C ARG A 514 -7.96 -35.23 -24.88
N LYS A 515 -7.90 -34.92 -23.57
CA LYS A 515 -9.00 -35.24 -22.64
C LYS A 515 -10.30 -34.52 -23.00
N GLU A 516 -10.19 -33.33 -23.60
CA GLU A 516 -11.29 -32.47 -24.01
C GLU A 516 -11.93 -32.92 -25.33
N GLY A 517 -11.26 -33.79 -26.10
CA GLY A 517 -11.67 -34.27 -27.41
C GLY A 517 -10.51 -34.34 -28.40
N THR A 518 -10.78 -34.80 -29.62
CA THR A 518 -9.81 -34.75 -30.73
C THR A 518 -9.63 -33.29 -31.16
N MET A 519 -8.42 -32.76 -31.02
CA MET A 519 -8.04 -31.42 -31.44
C MET A 519 -7.26 -31.43 -32.75
N ILE A 520 -7.33 -30.33 -33.50
CA ILE A 520 -6.54 -30.09 -34.71
C ILE A 520 -5.73 -28.80 -34.54
N HIS A 521 -4.42 -28.90 -34.76
CA HIS A 521 -3.46 -27.82 -34.65
C HIS A 521 -2.99 -27.44 -36.04
N PHE A 522 -3.50 -26.34 -36.57
CA PHE A 522 -3.09 -25.83 -37.87
C PHE A 522 -1.79 -25.04 -37.76
N ARG A 523 -0.76 -25.45 -38.53
CA ARG A 523 0.55 -24.79 -38.56
C ARG A 523 0.53 -23.60 -39.52
N THR A 524 -0.43 -22.70 -39.32
CA THR A 524 -0.62 -21.49 -40.10
C THR A 524 -0.54 -20.27 -39.19
N PRO A 525 0.21 -19.23 -39.60
CA PRO A 525 0.39 -18.05 -38.76
C PRO A 525 -0.93 -17.32 -38.53
N CYS A 526 -1.27 -17.05 -37.26
CA CYS A 526 -2.49 -16.34 -36.87
C CYS A 526 -2.15 -15.12 -35.99
N SER A 527 -2.85 -14.00 -36.16
CA SER A 527 -2.69 -12.88 -35.25
C SER A 527 -3.66 -12.97 -34.07
N TYR A 528 -3.15 -12.73 -32.86
CA TYR A 528 -3.97 -12.64 -31.64
C TYR A 528 -5.14 -11.65 -31.81
N TRP A 529 -4.86 -10.51 -32.43
CA TRP A 529 -5.84 -9.42 -32.59
C TRP A 529 -6.98 -9.79 -33.54
N VAL A 530 -6.74 -10.64 -34.54
CA VAL A 530 -7.79 -11.13 -35.45
C VAL A 530 -8.78 -12.02 -34.70
N VAL A 531 -8.26 -12.96 -33.89
CA VAL A 531 -9.11 -13.81 -33.03
C VAL A 531 -9.85 -12.97 -32.00
N PHE A 532 -9.18 -12.00 -31.37
CA PHE A 532 -9.83 -11.12 -30.39
C PHE A 532 -10.98 -10.31 -31.00
N ASN A 533 -10.82 -9.80 -32.23
CA ASN A 533 -11.89 -9.11 -32.94
C ASN A 533 -13.08 -10.04 -33.22
N ASN A 534 -12.83 -11.29 -33.63
CA ASN A 534 -13.91 -12.27 -33.79
C ASN A 534 -14.65 -12.55 -32.48
N GLU A 535 -13.95 -12.69 -31.35
CA GLU A 535 -14.61 -12.84 -30.04
C GLU A 535 -15.44 -11.61 -29.65
N ILE A 536 -15.01 -10.40 -30.01
CA ILE A 536 -15.81 -9.18 -29.87
C ILE A 536 -17.07 -9.26 -30.74
N GLU A 537 -16.94 -9.62 -32.02
CA GLU A 537 -18.05 -9.73 -32.96
C GLU A 537 -19.10 -10.75 -32.51
N LYS A 538 -18.68 -11.92 -32.00
CA LYS A 538 -19.58 -12.93 -31.41
C LYS A 538 -20.40 -12.38 -30.25
N VAL A 539 -19.79 -11.54 -29.41
CA VAL A 539 -20.47 -10.92 -28.27
C VAL A 539 -21.45 -9.82 -28.73
N LEU A 540 -21.17 -9.14 -29.84
CA LEU A 540 -22.02 -8.11 -30.41
C LEU A 540 -23.19 -8.67 -31.25
N ASP A 541 -23.06 -9.87 -31.83
CA ASP A 541 -24.10 -10.50 -32.65
C ASP A 541 -25.30 -10.98 -31.81
N ARG A 542 -26.47 -10.39 -32.09
CA ARG A 542 -27.74 -10.71 -31.41
C ARG A 542 -28.28 -12.09 -31.79
N LYS A 543 -27.93 -12.64 -32.96
CA LYS A 543 -28.48 -13.90 -33.47
C LYS A 543 -27.82 -15.14 -32.87
N GLN A 544 -26.58 -15.03 -32.38
CA GLN A 544 -25.80 -16.13 -31.81
C GLN A 544 -25.99 -16.34 -30.30
N HIS A 545 -26.75 -15.47 -29.62
CA HIS A 545 -27.03 -15.56 -28.17
C HIS A 545 -27.68 -16.89 -27.71
N HIS A 546 -28.18 -17.73 -28.62
CA HIS A 546 -28.83 -19.01 -28.28
C HIS A 546 -27.99 -20.24 -28.65
N GLN A 547 -26.84 -20.08 -29.32
CA GLN A 547 -26.01 -21.20 -29.80
C GLN A 547 -24.62 -21.29 -29.17
N HIS A 548 -24.16 -20.24 -28.48
CA HIS A 548 -22.88 -20.23 -27.77
C HIS A 548 -23.06 -19.81 -26.31
N ASN A 549 -22.22 -20.36 -25.42
CA ASN A 549 -22.13 -19.94 -24.02
C ASN A 549 -21.66 -18.48 -23.96
N SER A 550 -22.61 -17.52 -23.97
CA SER A 550 -22.36 -16.07 -23.98
C SER A 550 -21.36 -15.63 -22.91
N ASN A 551 -21.38 -16.27 -21.75
CA ASN A 551 -20.47 -15.98 -20.63
C ASN A 551 -19.00 -16.28 -20.96
N VAL A 552 -18.71 -17.33 -21.75
CA VAL A 552 -17.33 -17.70 -22.11
C VAL A 552 -16.73 -16.66 -23.06
N SER A 553 -17.49 -16.23 -24.08
CA SER A 553 -17.01 -15.18 -24.98
C SER A 553 -16.90 -13.82 -24.28
N LEU A 554 -17.78 -13.52 -23.32
CA LEU A 554 -17.63 -12.31 -22.48
C LEU A 554 -16.34 -12.34 -21.65
N GLU A 555 -15.98 -13.49 -21.08
CA GLU A 555 -14.73 -13.66 -20.33
C GLU A 555 -13.50 -13.52 -21.24
N ARG A 556 -13.54 -14.10 -22.45
CA ARG A 556 -12.49 -13.91 -23.46
C ARG A 556 -12.33 -12.45 -23.84
N VAL A 557 -13.44 -11.74 -24.10
CA VAL A 557 -13.39 -10.31 -24.41
C VAL A 557 -12.84 -9.50 -23.23
N TYR A 558 -13.18 -9.86 -21.99
CA TYR A 558 -12.62 -9.24 -20.78
C TYR A 558 -11.10 -9.41 -20.70
N GLU A 559 -10.57 -10.64 -20.82
CA GLU A 559 -9.14 -10.87 -20.76
C GLU A 559 -8.38 -10.22 -21.93
N GLY A 560 -8.93 -10.27 -23.15
CA GLY A 560 -8.33 -9.58 -24.30
C GLY A 560 -8.35 -8.05 -24.17
N THR A 561 -9.37 -7.48 -23.55
CA THR A 561 -9.44 -6.03 -23.27
C THR A 561 -8.37 -5.62 -22.26
N LYS A 562 -8.03 -6.46 -21.28
CA LYS A 562 -6.91 -6.22 -20.36
C LYS A 562 -5.57 -6.15 -21.08
N VAL A 563 -5.31 -7.09 -22.01
CA VAL A 563 -4.11 -7.08 -22.86
C VAL A 563 -4.06 -5.80 -23.69
N LEU A 564 -5.16 -5.45 -24.36
CA LEU A 564 -5.25 -4.23 -25.17
C LEU A 564 -4.94 -2.98 -24.34
N LYS A 565 -5.55 -2.85 -23.15
CA LYS A 565 -5.28 -1.75 -22.21
C LYS A 565 -3.78 -1.67 -21.85
N GLY A 566 -3.15 -2.79 -21.51
CA GLY A 566 -1.73 -2.84 -21.15
C GLY A 566 -0.84 -2.39 -22.30
N VAL A 567 -1.09 -2.89 -23.51
CA VAL A 567 -0.37 -2.56 -24.74
C VAL A 567 -0.54 -1.07 -25.10
N LEU A 568 -1.76 -0.52 -24.99
CA LEU A 568 -2.04 0.88 -25.32
C LEU A 568 -1.29 1.86 -24.42
N LYS A 569 -1.03 1.52 -23.15
CA LYS A 569 -0.26 2.39 -22.24
C LYS A 569 1.13 2.71 -22.77
N TYR A 570 1.78 1.77 -23.44
CA TYR A 570 3.08 2.00 -24.09
C TYR A 570 2.94 2.81 -25.38
N ILE A 571 1.94 2.48 -26.20
CA ILE A 571 1.73 3.12 -27.50
C ILE A 571 1.45 4.62 -27.34
N VAL A 572 0.76 5.01 -26.28
CA VAL A 572 0.53 6.43 -25.94
C VAL A 572 1.83 7.21 -25.75
N GLU A 573 2.92 6.59 -25.28
CA GLU A 573 4.22 7.27 -25.19
C GLU A 573 4.86 7.49 -26.57
N THR A 574 4.55 6.62 -27.54
CA THR A 574 5.08 6.68 -28.91
C THR A 574 4.22 7.51 -29.88
N ASN A 575 3.03 7.97 -29.45
CA ASN A 575 2.06 8.76 -30.21
C ASN A 575 1.52 8.14 -31.53
N GLU A 576 1.83 6.88 -31.85
CA GLU A 576 1.38 6.22 -33.09
C GLU A 576 0.68 4.89 -32.81
N ILE A 577 -0.62 4.79 -33.12
CA ILE A 577 -1.39 3.54 -32.97
C ILE A 577 -1.15 2.62 -34.18
N PRO A 578 -0.64 1.39 -33.99
CA PRO A 578 -0.54 0.41 -35.06
C PRO A 578 -1.91 0.08 -35.66
N LYS A 579 -1.99 0.03 -37.00
CA LYS A 579 -3.25 -0.26 -37.73
C LYS A 579 -3.93 -1.56 -37.28
N ILE A 580 -3.15 -2.57 -36.86
CA ILE A 580 -3.66 -3.87 -36.40
C ILE A 580 -4.54 -3.76 -35.15
N LEU A 581 -4.35 -2.73 -34.32
CA LEU A 581 -5.10 -2.55 -33.07
C LEU A 581 -6.36 -1.71 -33.24
N VAL A 582 -6.49 -0.98 -34.35
CA VAL A 582 -7.61 -0.03 -34.55
C VAL A 582 -8.96 -0.74 -34.51
N SER A 583 -9.08 -1.90 -35.17
CA SER A 583 -10.31 -2.70 -35.13
C SER A 583 -10.67 -3.17 -33.73
N SER A 584 -9.68 -3.56 -32.92
CA SER A 584 -9.90 -4.00 -31.54
C SER A 584 -10.32 -2.83 -30.64
N ILE A 585 -9.74 -1.64 -30.86
CA ILE A 585 -10.11 -0.41 -30.16
C ILE A 585 -11.57 -0.04 -30.47
N GLU A 586 -11.94 -0.04 -31.76
CA GLU A 586 -13.32 0.23 -32.22
C GLU A 586 -14.31 -0.80 -31.64
N GLY A 587 -13.96 -2.08 -31.70
CA GLY A 587 -14.77 -3.15 -31.11
C GLY A 587 -15.00 -2.99 -29.61
N VAL A 588 -14.00 -2.55 -28.83
CA VAL A 588 -14.15 -2.26 -27.40
C VAL A 588 -15.13 -1.11 -27.15
N PHE A 589 -15.18 -0.09 -28.01
CA PHE A 589 -16.19 0.96 -27.91
C PHE A 589 -17.61 0.44 -28.20
N ASP A 590 -17.75 -0.46 -29.18
CA ASP A 590 -19.03 -1.07 -29.51
C ASP A 590 -19.53 -1.98 -28.38
N VAL A 591 -18.63 -2.74 -27.74
CA VAL A 591 -18.91 -3.53 -26.54
C VAL A 591 -19.39 -2.62 -25.41
N LEU A 592 -18.68 -1.52 -25.14
CA LEU A 592 -19.12 -0.52 -24.16
C LEU A 592 -20.53 -0.02 -24.49
N LEU A 593 -20.77 0.45 -25.71
CA LEU A 593 -22.08 0.98 -26.13
C LEU A 593 -23.21 -0.05 -25.98
N ARG A 594 -22.95 -1.32 -26.31
CA ARG A 594 -23.92 -2.40 -26.24
C ARG A 594 -24.29 -2.73 -24.79
N PHE A 595 -23.30 -2.96 -23.92
CA PHE A 595 -23.52 -3.45 -22.57
C PHE A 595 -23.90 -2.37 -21.56
N MET A 596 -23.64 -1.09 -21.85
CA MET A 596 -24.19 0.01 -21.05
C MET A 596 -25.73 0.05 -21.08
N ARG A 597 -26.37 -0.57 -22.08
CA ARG A 597 -27.83 -0.66 -22.21
C ARG A 597 -28.40 -2.02 -21.82
N ALA A 598 -27.57 -2.93 -21.31
CA ALA A 598 -28.01 -4.26 -20.89
C ALA A 598 -28.72 -4.20 -19.52
N GLU A 599 -29.71 -5.06 -19.31
CA GLU A 599 -30.39 -5.18 -18.01
C GLU A 599 -29.45 -5.67 -16.91
N GLN A 600 -28.52 -6.57 -17.26
CA GLN A 600 -27.47 -7.07 -16.38
C GLN A 600 -26.09 -6.78 -17.01
N PRO A 601 -25.48 -5.61 -16.72
CA PRO A 601 -24.22 -5.22 -17.32
C PRO A 601 -23.04 -6.02 -16.74
N PRO A 602 -22.13 -6.58 -17.57
CA PRO A 602 -20.89 -7.20 -17.12
C PRO A 602 -19.91 -6.13 -16.61
N LEU A 603 -20.08 -5.70 -15.35
CA LEU A 603 -19.34 -4.58 -14.77
C LEU A 603 -17.81 -4.69 -14.89
N PRO A 604 -17.17 -5.86 -14.65
CA PRO A 604 -15.72 -6.00 -14.81
C PRO A 604 -15.23 -5.72 -16.24
N LEU A 605 -16.00 -6.15 -17.26
CA LEU A 605 -15.69 -5.85 -18.66
C LEU A 605 -15.84 -4.36 -18.95
N LEU A 606 -16.93 -3.74 -18.48
CA LEU A 606 -17.14 -2.31 -18.67
C LEU A 606 -16.04 -1.45 -18.01
N VAL A 607 -15.55 -1.85 -16.83
CA VAL A 607 -14.40 -1.22 -16.18
C VAL A 607 -13.17 -1.25 -17.09
N GLU A 608 -12.88 -2.39 -17.71
CA GLU A 608 -11.73 -2.51 -18.61
C GLU A 608 -11.92 -1.74 -19.92
N CYS A 609 -13.12 -1.73 -20.49
CA CYS A 609 -13.45 -0.86 -21.63
C CYS A 609 -13.24 0.63 -21.29
N LEU A 610 -13.68 1.07 -20.10
CA LEU A 610 -13.45 2.44 -19.63
C LEU A 610 -11.97 2.72 -19.44
N ASN A 611 -11.19 1.78 -18.92
CA ASN A 611 -9.74 1.95 -18.78
C ASN A 611 -9.04 2.10 -20.14
N VAL A 612 -9.49 1.36 -21.17
CA VAL A 612 -9.01 1.56 -22.55
C VAL A 612 -9.33 2.97 -23.04
N CYS A 613 -10.57 3.45 -22.83
CA CYS A 613 -10.96 4.83 -23.16
C CYS A 613 -10.05 5.84 -22.44
N THR A 614 -9.84 5.66 -21.14
CA THR A 614 -9.02 6.51 -20.27
C THR A 614 -7.58 6.62 -20.77
N VAL A 615 -6.97 5.52 -21.20
CA VAL A 615 -5.61 5.53 -21.78
C VAL A 615 -5.58 6.35 -23.08
N LEU A 616 -6.59 6.23 -23.94
CA LEU A 616 -6.67 6.91 -25.24
C LEU A 616 -6.96 8.41 -25.14
N ILE A 617 -7.51 8.92 -24.03
CA ILE A 617 -7.77 10.36 -23.82
C ILE A 617 -6.50 11.20 -24.00
N LYS A 618 -5.33 10.66 -23.64
CA LYS A 618 -4.03 11.34 -23.77
C LYS A 618 -3.70 11.71 -25.21
N LEU A 619 -4.14 10.90 -26.17
CA LEU A 619 -3.90 11.11 -27.60
C LEU A 619 -5.09 11.78 -28.30
N PHE A 620 -6.32 11.33 -28.01
CA PHE A 620 -7.52 11.68 -28.78
C PHE A 620 -8.68 12.16 -27.89
N PRO A 621 -8.52 13.19 -27.05
CA PRO A 621 -9.53 13.57 -26.06
C PRO A 621 -10.88 13.94 -26.70
N LYS A 622 -10.87 14.59 -27.88
CA LYS A 622 -12.08 15.00 -28.59
C LYS A 622 -12.85 13.84 -29.22
N ASP A 623 -12.15 12.84 -29.74
CA ASP A 623 -12.80 11.70 -30.38
C ASP A 623 -13.39 10.75 -29.34
N ILE A 624 -12.68 10.54 -28.22
CA ILE A 624 -13.21 9.82 -27.06
C ILE A 624 -14.45 10.53 -26.50
N HIS A 625 -14.41 11.86 -26.35
CA HIS A 625 -15.60 12.63 -25.94
C HIS A 625 -16.81 12.36 -26.83
N LYS A 626 -16.67 12.49 -28.16
CA LYS A 626 -17.77 12.23 -29.11
C LYS A 626 -18.34 10.82 -29.00
N ARG A 627 -17.49 9.81 -28.79
CA ARG A 627 -17.91 8.42 -28.62
C ARG A 627 -18.69 8.22 -27.32
N LEU A 628 -18.25 8.84 -26.23
CA LEU A 628 -18.84 8.63 -24.91
C LEU A 628 -20.21 9.31 -24.72
N ILE A 629 -20.45 10.49 -25.29
CA ILE A 629 -21.72 11.25 -25.11
C ILE A 629 -22.95 10.37 -25.41
N ASN A 630 -22.89 9.53 -26.44
CA ASN A 630 -24.04 8.74 -26.93
C ASN A 630 -24.23 7.39 -26.22
N THR A 631 -23.31 7.04 -25.32
CA THR A 631 -23.37 5.75 -24.59
C THR A 631 -24.44 5.73 -23.49
N GLY A 632 -24.82 6.89 -22.96
CA GLY A 632 -25.63 7.00 -21.74
C GLY A 632 -24.84 6.79 -20.44
N LEU A 633 -23.51 6.62 -20.55
CA LEU A 633 -22.60 6.51 -19.42
C LEU A 633 -22.54 7.80 -18.59
N LEU A 634 -22.24 8.90 -19.26
CA LEU A 634 -21.79 10.14 -18.64
C LEU A 634 -22.96 10.86 -17.93
N PRO A 635 -22.76 11.36 -16.71
CA PRO A 635 -23.67 12.34 -16.11
C PRO A 635 -23.86 13.55 -17.03
N ARG A 636 -25.05 14.14 -17.01
CA ARG A 636 -25.42 15.26 -17.88
C ARG A 636 -25.97 16.43 -17.08
N VAL A 637 -25.71 17.62 -17.59
CA VAL A 637 -26.30 18.85 -17.09
C VAL A 637 -27.38 19.29 -18.07
N ILE A 638 -28.63 19.30 -17.65
CA ILE A 638 -29.77 19.65 -18.53
C ILE A 638 -29.78 21.15 -18.84
N ASN A 639 -29.36 21.99 -17.89
CA ASN A 639 -29.32 23.45 -18.03
C ASN A 639 -27.90 24.02 -17.86
N HIS A 640 -27.36 24.61 -18.94
CA HIS A 640 -26.01 25.18 -19.00
C HIS A 640 -25.91 26.67 -18.60
N GLN A 641 -27.02 27.30 -18.22
CA GLN A 641 -27.07 28.73 -17.84
C GLN A 641 -27.14 28.97 -16.33
N LEU A 642 -26.79 27.96 -15.52
CA LEU A 642 -26.90 28.07 -14.06
C LEU A 642 -25.67 28.74 -13.44
N SER A 643 -25.86 29.27 -12.23
CA SER A 643 -24.78 29.79 -11.40
C SER A 643 -23.95 28.67 -10.76
N HIS A 644 -22.75 29.00 -10.30
CA HIS A 644 -21.89 28.09 -9.54
C HIS A 644 -22.57 27.53 -8.27
N VAL A 645 -23.48 28.30 -7.66
CA VAL A 645 -24.27 27.89 -6.48
C VAL A 645 -25.27 26.81 -6.85
N GLU A 646 -26.03 27.01 -7.92
CA GLU A 646 -27.01 26.04 -8.41
C GLU A 646 -26.33 24.75 -8.86
N TYR A 647 -25.18 24.85 -9.54
CA TYR A 647 -24.39 23.67 -9.89
C TYR A 647 -23.89 22.91 -8.67
N ALA A 648 -23.42 23.62 -7.63
CA ALA A 648 -22.95 22.98 -6.41
C ALA A 648 -24.08 22.25 -5.65
N ASN A 649 -25.31 22.75 -5.75
CA ASN A 649 -26.52 22.09 -5.25
C ASN A 649 -26.98 20.91 -6.13
N GLY A 650 -26.31 20.67 -7.27
CA GLY A 650 -26.66 19.64 -8.24
C GLY A 650 -27.94 19.94 -9.01
N ALA A 651 -28.32 21.21 -9.17
CA ALA A 651 -29.47 21.57 -9.98
C ALA A 651 -29.28 21.11 -11.43
N SER A 652 -30.32 20.50 -12.01
CA SER A 652 -30.31 19.96 -13.38
C SER A 652 -29.29 18.84 -13.65
N LEU A 653 -28.80 18.14 -12.62
CA LEU A 653 -27.95 16.95 -12.77
C LEU A 653 -28.79 15.72 -13.10
N ASP A 654 -28.44 15.04 -14.18
CA ASP A 654 -28.82 13.66 -14.47
C ASP A 654 -27.58 12.77 -14.26
N SER A 655 -27.62 11.90 -13.26
CA SER A 655 -26.48 11.06 -12.85
C SER A 655 -26.24 9.88 -13.81
N ALA A 656 -27.16 9.63 -14.75
CA ALA A 656 -27.04 8.63 -15.82
C ALA A 656 -26.60 7.24 -15.32
N ALA A 657 -25.91 6.46 -16.16
CA ALA A 657 -25.52 5.10 -15.79
C ALA A 657 -24.47 5.04 -14.67
N VAL A 658 -23.57 6.02 -14.55
CA VAL A 658 -22.60 6.07 -13.44
C VAL A 658 -23.31 6.18 -12.10
N GLY A 659 -24.30 7.08 -11.97
CA GLY A 659 -25.09 7.20 -10.74
C GLY A 659 -25.97 5.99 -10.47
N SER A 660 -26.62 5.44 -11.49
CA SER A 660 -27.49 4.27 -11.31
C SER A 660 -26.70 3.02 -10.91
N TYR A 661 -25.55 2.75 -11.53
CA TYR A 661 -24.69 1.62 -11.17
C TYR A 661 -24.06 1.79 -9.78
N LEU A 662 -23.74 3.02 -9.38
CA LEU A 662 -23.27 3.30 -8.03
C LEU A 662 -24.28 2.84 -6.98
N VAL A 663 -25.56 3.20 -7.14
CA VAL A 663 -26.63 2.90 -6.17
C VAL A 663 -27.08 1.44 -6.25
N ILE A 664 -27.27 0.90 -7.45
CA ILE A 664 -27.90 -0.42 -7.66
C ILE A 664 -26.89 -1.56 -7.54
N LEU A 665 -25.62 -1.36 -7.95
CA LEU A 665 -24.63 -2.44 -8.07
C LEU A 665 -23.45 -2.27 -7.09
N GLU A 666 -22.81 -1.11 -7.07
CA GLU A 666 -21.57 -0.91 -6.30
C GLU A 666 -21.81 -0.76 -4.80
N GLN A 667 -22.80 0.03 -4.38
CA GLN A 667 -23.14 0.20 -2.96
C GLN A 667 -23.56 -1.11 -2.26
N PRO A 668 -24.41 -1.97 -2.86
CA PRO A 668 -24.77 -3.25 -2.24
C PRO A 668 -23.60 -4.25 -2.21
N SER A 669 -22.79 -4.30 -3.26
CA SER A 669 -21.62 -5.20 -3.33
C SER A 669 -20.46 -4.74 -2.44
N GLY A 670 -20.39 -3.43 -2.15
CA GLY A 670 -19.28 -2.80 -1.45
C GLY A 670 -17.98 -2.75 -2.26
N SER A 671 -18.05 -2.93 -3.59
CA SER A 671 -16.93 -2.74 -4.50
C SER A 671 -17.23 -1.62 -5.50
N TYR A 672 -16.28 -0.69 -5.64
CA TYR A 672 -16.45 0.60 -6.33
C TYR A 672 -15.50 0.74 -7.52
N LYS A 673 -15.25 -0.36 -8.25
CA LYS A 673 -14.27 -0.42 -9.35
C LYS A 673 -14.70 0.41 -10.57
N PHE A 674 -15.99 0.47 -10.85
CA PHE A 674 -16.54 1.25 -11.97
C PHE A 674 -16.50 2.75 -11.69
N LEU A 675 -16.96 3.17 -10.50
CA LEU A 675 -16.81 4.55 -10.07
C LEU A 675 -15.33 4.99 -10.06
N ALA A 676 -14.43 4.12 -9.59
CA ALA A 676 -13.00 4.39 -9.62
C ALA A 676 -12.47 4.60 -11.04
N ALA A 677 -12.82 3.74 -12.00
CA ALA A 677 -12.42 3.88 -13.39
C ALA A 677 -12.98 5.17 -14.03
N TYR A 678 -14.20 5.55 -13.67
CA TYR A 678 -14.81 6.81 -14.10
C TYR A 678 -14.06 8.04 -13.55
N ILE A 679 -13.67 8.05 -12.27
CA ILE A 679 -12.90 9.16 -11.68
C ILE A 679 -11.49 9.26 -12.31
N ASP A 680 -10.86 8.12 -12.62
CA ASP A 680 -9.59 8.08 -13.32
C ASP A 680 -9.74 8.70 -14.74
N MET A 681 -10.83 8.37 -15.46
CA MET A 681 -11.19 8.98 -16.74
C MET A 681 -11.41 10.51 -16.65
N LEU A 682 -12.14 10.98 -15.64
CA LEU A 682 -12.36 12.42 -15.40
C LEU A 682 -11.04 13.15 -15.15
N SER A 683 -10.11 12.52 -14.41
CA SER A 683 -8.81 13.09 -14.11
C SER A 683 -7.95 13.22 -15.37
N GLU A 684 -7.98 12.22 -16.25
CA GLU A 684 -7.26 12.28 -17.54
C GLU A 684 -7.86 13.33 -18.48
N PHE A 685 -9.19 13.48 -18.55
CA PHE A 685 -9.82 14.58 -19.30
C PHE A 685 -9.41 15.96 -18.76
N LEU A 686 -9.31 16.11 -17.44
CA LEU A 686 -8.90 17.36 -16.81
C LEU A 686 -7.44 17.72 -17.11
N GLU A 687 -6.57 16.71 -17.21
CA GLU A 687 -5.13 16.90 -17.45
C GLU A 687 -4.81 17.15 -18.93
N PHE A 688 -5.45 16.41 -19.85
CA PHE A 688 -5.10 16.39 -21.27
C PHE A 688 -6.05 17.15 -22.21
N SER A 689 -7.14 17.74 -21.69
CA SER A 689 -8.06 18.55 -22.51
C SER A 689 -8.25 19.96 -21.96
N SER A 690 -8.16 20.94 -22.86
CA SER A 690 -8.55 22.33 -22.61
C SER A 690 -9.83 22.74 -23.35
N ASP A 691 -10.55 21.79 -23.94
CA ASP A 691 -11.75 22.06 -24.72
C ASP A 691 -12.92 22.47 -23.80
N GLU A 692 -13.59 23.57 -24.13
CA GLU A 692 -14.72 24.08 -23.33
C GLU A 692 -15.91 23.12 -23.33
N ARG A 693 -16.13 22.36 -24.41
CA ARG A 693 -17.21 21.37 -24.48
C ARG A 693 -16.95 20.21 -23.54
N ILE A 694 -15.73 19.68 -23.53
CA ILE A 694 -15.32 18.62 -22.59
C ILE A 694 -15.44 19.13 -21.14
N THR A 695 -15.02 20.37 -20.90
CA THR A 695 -15.12 20.99 -19.58
C THR A 695 -16.58 21.10 -19.10
N SER A 696 -17.49 21.52 -19.97
CA SER A 696 -18.91 21.72 -19.66
C SER A 696 -19.71 20.41 -19.57
N GLU A 697 -19.50 19.49 -20.52
CA GLU A 697 -20.32 18.27 -20.64
C GLU A 697 -19.79 17.12 -19.77
N ILE A 698 -18.46 17.00 -19.61
CA ILE A 698 -17.85 15.90 -18.85
C ILE A 698 -17.41 16.37 -17.47
N ILE A 699 -16.51 17.36 -17.41
CA ILE A 699 -15.84 17.72 -16.15
C ILE A 699 -16.82 18.35 -15.16
N LEU A 700 -17.67 19.29 -15.60
CA LEU A 700 -18.65 19.93 -14.74
C LEU A 700 -19.69 18.92 -14.23
N ALA A 701 -20.27 18.10 -15.10
CA ALA A 701 -21.26 17.09 -14.72
C ALA A 701 -20.65 16.04 -13.77
N GLY A 702 -19.44 15.56 -14.07
CA GLY A 702 -18.70 14.65 -13.20
C GLY A 702 -18.33 15.25 -11.84
N LEU A 703 -17.94 16.53 -11.81
CA LEU A 703 -17.71 17.26 -10.56
C LEU A 703 -18.99 17.34 -9.72
N MET A 704 -20.13 17.68 -10.33
CA MET A 704 -21.41 17.76 -9.62
C MET A 704 -21.80 16.41 -8.99
N LEU A 705 -21.65 15.31 -9.74
CA LEU A 705 -21.85 13.95 -9.23
C LEU A 705 -20.93 13.67 -8.02
N ILE A 706 -19.64 13.97 -8.16
CA ILE A 706 -18.66 13.73 -7.09
C ILE A 706 -18.99 14.55 -5.84
N LEU A 707 -19.32 15.83 -5.99
CA LEU A 707 -19.62 16.73 -4.87
C LEU A 707 -20.94 16.40 -4.18
N ARG A 708 -21.93 15.84 -4.89
CA ARG A 708 -23.26 15.60 -4.32
C ARG A 708 -23.46 14.17 -3.83
N GLU A 709 -23.05 13.18 -4.61
CA GLU A 709 -23.38 11.78 -4.35
C GLU A 709 -22.22 10.99 -3.75
N VAL A 710 -20.98 11.28 -4.18
CA VAL A 710 -19.80 10.47 -3.84
C VAL A 710 -19.07 10.98 -2.61
N PHE A 711 -18.48 12.17 -2.68
CA PHE A 711 -17.53 12.67 -1.70
C PHE A 711 -18.13 12.87 -0.30
N PRO A 712 -19.36 13.42 -0.12
CA PRO A 712 -19.97 13.52 1.20
C PRO A 712 -20.16 12.17 1.91
N ASN A 713 -20.37 11.10 1.12
CA ASN A 713 -20.75 9.79 1.64
C ASN A 713 -19.58 8.78 1.67
N ILE A 714 -18.44 9.12 1.08
CA ILE A 714 -17.33 8.19 0.82
C ILE A 714 -16.82 7.47 2.08
N CYS A 715 -16.85 8.13 3.24
CA CYS A 715 -16.42 7.52 4.49
C CYS A 715 -17.50 6.69 5.20
N GLY A 716 -18.78 6.91 4.86
CA GLY A 716 -19.93 6.22 5.45
C GLY A 716 -20.36 4.96 4.70
N TRP A 717 -19.89 4.76 3.47
CA TRP A 717 -20.18 3.58 2.67
C TRP A 717 -19.61 2.27 3.24
N ARG A 718 -20.25 1.16 2.87
CA ARG A 718 -19.78 -0.20 3.16
C ARG A 718 -18.75 -0.59 2.11
N TYR A 719 -17.57 -0.98 2.54
CA TYR A 719 -16.52 -1.48 1.65
C TYR A 719 -16.26 -2.96 1.89
N SER A 720 -15.97 -3.69 0.82
CA SER A 720 -15.49 -5.06 0.87
C SER A 720 -14.15 -5.15 1.62
N CYS A 721 -13.27 -4.17 1.37
CA CYS A 721 -11.94 -4.06 1.97
C CYS A 721 -11.63 -2.59 2.33
N GLY A 722 -10.97 -2.37 3.47
CA GLY A 722 -10.52 -1.03 3.87
C GLY A 722 -9.52 -0.38 2.90
N ALA A 723 -8.79 -1.19 2.11
CA ALA A 723 -7.88 -0.68 1.08
C ALA A 723 -8.63 0.00 -0.07
N GLU A 724 -9.76 -0.57 -0.50
CA GLU A 724 -10.59 -0.01 -1.58
C GLU A 724 -11.10 1.39 -1.22
N ARG A 725 -11.54 1.58 0.03
CA ARG A 725 -11.91 2.91 0.56
C ARG A 725 -10.77 3.92 0.44
N ARG A 726 -9.54 3.53 0.81
CA ARG A 726 -8.37 4.43 0.78
C ARG A 726 -8.03 4.82 -0.64
N THR A 727 -8.05 3.87 -1.58
CA THR A 727 -7.76 4.12 -3.00
C THR A 727 -8.83 5.02 -3.63
N LEU A 728 -10.12 4.77 -3.36
CA LEU A 728 -11.21 5.62 -3.86
C LEU A 728 -11.09 7.05 -3.31
N LEU A 729 -10.82 7.21 -2.01
CA LEU A 729 -10.57 8.51 -1.40
C LEU A 729 -9.38 9.23 -2.04
N GLN A 730 -8.29 8.51 -2.32
CA GLN A 730 -7.12 9.06 -2.99
C GLN A 730 -7.44 9.59 -4.39
N ARG A 731 -8.26 8.87 -5.16
CA ARG A 731 -8.72 9.28 -6.49
C ARG A 731 -9.58 10.54 -6.42
N CYS A 732 -10.61 10.55 -5.57
CA CYS A 732 -11.47 11.71 -5.38
C CYS A 732 -10.68 12.95 -4.95
N THR A 733 -9.83 12.82 -3.92
CA THR A 733 -9.02 13.94 -3.43
C THR A 733 -8.00 14.41 -4.46
N LYS A 734 -7.42 13.51 -5.28
CA LYS A 734 -6.57 13.89 -6.42
C LYS A 734 -7.34 14.78 -7.39
N PHE A 735 -8.48 14.29 -7.90
CA PHE A 735 -9.30 15.00 -8.88
C PHE A 735 -9.72 16.40 -8.37
N LEU A 736 -10.26 16.47 -7.14
CA LEU A 736 -10.71 17.72 -6.54
C LEU A 736 -9.56 18.72 -6.34
N THR A 737 -8.39 18.24 -5.90
CA THR A 737 -7.20 19.10 -5.73
C THR A 737 -6.71 19.62 -7.07
N SER A 738 -6.66 18.76 -8.10
CA SER A 738 -6.26 19.14 -9.46
C SER A 738 -7.14 20.27 -10.02
N ILE A 739 -8.46 20.24 -9.79
CA ILE A 739 -9.36 21.35 -10.19
C ILE A 739 -8.98 22.67 -9.52
N LEU A 740 -8.66 22.63 -8.21
CA LEU A 740 -8.34 23.83 -7.44
C LEU A 740 -6.97 24.41 -7.78
N GLU A 741 -6.02 23.56 -8.19
CA GLU A 741 -4.64 23.93 -8.55
C GLU A 741 -4.51 24.60 -9.93
N ILE A 742 -5.48 24.42 -10.84
CA ILE A 742 -5.42 25.01 -12.19
C ILE A 742 -5.32 26.54 -12.12
N SER A 743 -4.26 27.07 -12.74
CA SER A 743 -3.91 28.50 -12.77
C SER A 743 -4.42 29.21 -14.03
N LYS A 744 -4.41 28.55 -15.19
CA LYS A 744 -4.96 29.07 -16.45
C LYS A 744 -6.41 28.66 -16.59
N THR A 745 -7.34 29.62 -16.62
CA THR A 745 -8.78 29.33 -16.58
C THR A 745 -9.54 30.03 -17.70
N ASN A 746 -10.25 29.25 -18.52
CA ASN A 746 -11.32 29.76 -19.37
C ASN A 746 -12.56 30.09 -18.53
N LYS A 747 -13.59 30.71 -19.11
CA LYS A 747 -14.84 31.06 -18.39
C LYS A 747 -15.50 29.83 -17.77
N THR A 748 -15.59 28.74 -18.51
CA THR A 748 -16.16 27.45 -18.07
C THR A 748 -15.33 26.81 -16.96
N MET A 749 -14.00 26.79 -17.09
CA MET A 749 -13.12 26.26 -16.03
C MET A 749 -13.19 27.11 -14.75
N THR A 750 -13.34 28.42 -14.88
CA THR A 750 -13.57 29.31 -13.73
C THR A 750 -14.87 28.95 -13.02
N LEU A 751 -15.93 28.67 -13.78
CA LEU A 751 -17.21 28.21 -13.24
C LEU A 751 -17.05 26.87 -12.48
N VAL A 752 -16.41 25.86 -13.08
CA VAL A 752 -16.10 24.56 -12.44
C VAL A 752 -15.36 24.76 -11.12
N LYS A 753 -14.34 25.61 -11.12
CA LYS A 753 -13.55 25.93 -9.93
C LYS A 753 -14.38 26.63 -8.85
N LYS A 754 -15.21 27.62 -9.22
CA LYS A 754 -16.13 28.30 -8.30
C LYS A 754 -17.17 27.35 -7.70
N THR A 755 -17.71 26.44 -8.49
CA THR A 755 -18.64 25.38 -8.02
C THR A 755 -17.97 24.49 -6.97
N CYS A 756 -16.73 24.07 -7.24
CA CYS A 756 -15.93 23.28 -6.29
C CYS A 756 -15.68 24.04 -4.97
N ILE A 757 -15.22 25.30 -5.06
CA ILE A 757 -14.95 26.15 -3.89
C ILE A 757 -16.23 26.37 -3.07
N TYR A 758 -17.35 26.76 -3.71
CA TYR A 758 -18.61 26.98 -3.01
C TYR A 758 -19.07 25.74 -2.24
N SER A 759 -18.93 24.56 -2.85
CA SER A 759 -19.28 23.30 -2.22
C SER A 759 -18.47 23.02 -0.94
N PHE A 760 -17.16 23.27 -0.94
CA PHE A 760 -16.34 23.13 0.26
C PHE A 760 -16.51 24.24 1.30
N LEU A 761 -17.08 25.38 0.93
CA LEU A 761 -17.36 26.47 1.87
C LEU A 761 -18.71 26.29 2.58
N TYR A 762 -19.74 25.80 1.88
CA TYR A 762 -21.13 25.81 2.37
C TYR A 762 -21.79 24.44 2.53
N MET A 763 -21.32 23.38 1.85
CA MET A 763 -22.00 22.08 1.81
C MET A 763 -21.37 21.05 2.77
N GLU A 764 -21.97 19.86 2.84
CA GLU A 764 -21.50 18.74 3.66
C GLU A 764 -20.09 18.24 3.30
N ASN A 765 -19.60 18.55 2.10
CA ASN A 765 -18.23 18.27 1.67
C ASN A 765 -17.18 18.84 2.63
N ALA A 766 -17.44 20.03 3.19
CA ALA A 766 -16.60 20.66 4.20
C ALA A 766 -16.44 19.75 5.42
N LEU A 767 -17.54 19.22 5.92
CA LEU A 767 -17.58 18.37 7.11
C LEU A 767 -16.78 17.08 6.88
N GLU A 768 -16.90 16.47 5.70
CA GLU A 768 -16.19 15.22 5.39
C GLU A 768 -14.67 15.42 5.28
N VAL A 769 -14.22 16.51 4.63
CA VAL A 769 -12.79 16.88 4.62
C VAL A 769 -12.28 17.12 6.04
N LEU A 770 -13.05 17.82 6.87
CA LEU A 770 -12.67 18.11 8.25
C LEU A 770 -12.63 16.84 9.12
N LYS A 771 -13.52 15.86 8.92
CA LYS A 771 -13.44 14.55 9.60
C LYS A 771 -12.12 13.84 9.28
N ILE A 772 -11.68 13.85 8.03
CA ILE A 772 -10.40 13.24 7.60
C ILE A 772 -9.22 13.96 8.25
N ILE A 773 -9.23 15.30 8.25
CA ILE A 773 -8.16 16.10 8.86
C ILE A 773 -8.16 16.00 10.39
N SER A 774 -9.31 15.71 11.03
CA SER A 774 -9.47 15.73 12.50
C SER A 774 -9.24 14.39 13.19
N ILE A 775 -8.70 13.37 12.51
CA ILE A 775 -8.39 12.06 13.10
C ILE A 775 -7.40 12.18 14.28
N GLY A 776 -6.47 13.13 14.20
CA GLY A 776 -5.40 13.38 15.16
C GLY A 776 -4.12 12.56 14.90
N ASN A 777 -3.01 13.03 15.46
CA ASN A 777 -1.70 12.39 15.28
C ASN A 777 -1.66 10.96 15.85
N ASP A 778 -2.17 10.75 17.05
CA ASP A 778 -2.13 9.44 17.74
C ASP A 778 -2.79 8.32 16.92
N GLN A 779 -3.99 8.57 16.38
CA GLN A 779 -4.72 7.58 15.58
C GLN A 779 -4.04 7.35 14.23
N LEU A 780 -3.49 8.41 13.61
CA LEU A 780 -2.75 8.31 12.37
C LEU A 780 -1.47 7.48 12.54
N GLU A 781 -0.69 7.74 13.59
CA GLU A 781 0.52 6.97 13.92
C GLU A 781 0.19 5.52 14.29
N ARG A 782 -0.91 5.25 14.99
CA ARG A 782 -1.38 3.87 15.24
C ARG A 782 -1.67 3.13 13.92
N SER A 783 -2.42 3.74 13.00
CA SER A 783 -2.69 3.11 11.69
C SER A 783 -1.42 2.83 10.88
N LEU A 784 -0.37 3.65 11.02
CA LEU A 784 0.92 3.40 10.35
C LEU A 784 1.70 2.26 11.02
N ARG A 785 1.65 2.17 12.36
CA ARG A 785 2.29 1.08 13.10
C ARG A 785 1.73 -0.30 12.73
N ASP A 786 0.46 -0.38 12.34
CA ASP A 786 -0.20 -1.60 11.86
C ASP A 786 0.25 -2.06 10.46
N ASP A 787 0.85 -1.16 9.69
CA ASP A 787 1.34 -1.49 8.36
C ASP A 787 2.70 -2.18 8.42
N THR A 788 2.89 -3.11 7.49
CA THR A 788 4.14 -3.84 7.26
C THR A 788 5.22 -2.99 6.58
N ASN A 789 4.83 -1.90 5.91
CA ASN A 789 5.72 -0.97 5.21
C ASN A 789 5.35 0.49 5.52
N TRP A 790 6.20 1.14 6.31
CA TRP A 790 5.99 2.52 6.76
C TRP A 790 6.33 3.58 5.72
N ILE A 791 6.98 3.22 4.62
CA ILE A 791 7.45 4.18 3.60
C ILE A 791 6.41 4.34 2.49
N SER A 792 5.97 3.22 1.92
CA SER A 792 5.09 3.20 0.74
C SER A 792 3.82 2.35 0.92
N GLY A 793 3.52 1.92 2.15
CA GLY A 793 2.31 1.16 2.47
C GLY A 793 1.03 2.00 2.46
N MET A 794 -0.09 1.35 2.83
CA MET A 794 -1.44 1.92 2.77
C MET A 794 -1.64 3.14 3.69
N GLY A 795 -0.93 3.21 4.81
CA GLY A 795 -0.89 4.32 5.74
C GLY A 795 -0.20 5.54 5.16
N SER A 796 0.88 5.34 4.41
CA SER A 796 1.56 6.41 3.67
C SER A 796 0.67 6.98 2.56
N GLN A 797 -0.05 6.11 1.83
CA GLN A 797 -1.08 6.54 0.87
C GLN A 797 -2.19 7.36 1.55
N TYR A 798 -2.61 6.95 2.74
CA TYR A 798 -3.61 7.69 3.52
C TYR A 798 -3.11 9.08 3.95
N ILE A 799 -1.84 9.19 4.39
CA ILE A 799 -1.22 10.50 4.64
C ILE A 799 -1.26 11.34 3.36
N SER A 800 -0.94 10.78 2.18
CA SER A 800 -1.01 11.52 0.92
C SER A 800 -2.42 12.07 0.63
N SER A 801 -3.46 11.25 0.81
CA SER A 801 -4.86 11.70 0.69
C SER A 801 -5.21 12.78 1.71
N MET A 802 -4.71 12.67 2.94
CA MET A 802 -4.89 13.66 3.98
C MET A 802 -4.21 15.00 3.63
N LEU A 803 -2.99 14.99 3.09
CA LEU A 803 -2.29 16.20 2.63
C LEU A 803 -3.07 16.89 1.50
N LYS A 804 -3.73 16.12 0.62
CA LYS A 804 -4.64 16.68 -0.40
C LYS A 804 -5.88 17.29 0.23
N CYS A 805 -6.46 16.67 1.26
CA CYS A 805 -7.53 17.29 2.04
C CYS A 805 -7.09 18.63 2.66
N PHE A 806 -5.88 18.71 3.23
CA PHE A 806 -5.30 19.99 3.69
C PHE A 806 -5.23 21.02 2.55
N ALA A 807 -4.77 20.59 1.37
CA ALA A 807 -4.70 21.46 0.20
C ALA A 807 -6.09 21.97 -0.22
N ILE A 808 -7.12 21.10 -0.26
CA ILE A 808 -8.50 21.48 -0.58
C ILE A 808 -9.00 22.59 0.34
N VAL A 809 -8.85 22.45 1.66
CA VAL A 809 -9.28 23.49 2.60
C VAL A 809 -8.46 24.76 2.44
N MET A 810 -7.13 24.65 2.29
CA MET A 810 -6.25 25.81 2.07
C MET A 810 -6.61 26.58 0.79
N PHE A 811 -6.86 25.89 -0.33
CA PHE A 811 -7.26 26.52 -1.58
C PHE A 811 -8.64 27.15 -1.48
N SER A 812 -9.61 26.46 -0.86
CA SER A 812 -10.97 26.98 -0.63
C SER A 812 -10.94 28.28 0.19
N LEU A 813 -10.14 28.33 1.26
CA LEU A 813 -9.99 29.53 2.09
C LEU A 813 -9.22 30.65 1.38
N ARG A 814 -8.19 30.33 0.59
CA ARG A 814 -7.42 31.32 -0.17
C ARG A 814 -8.25 31.98 -1.27
N GLN A 815 -9.17 31.25 -1.88
CA GLN A 815 -9.97 31.70 -3.02
C GLN A 815 -11.41 32.06 -2.63
N LYS A 816 -11.71 32.18 -1.33
CA LYS A 816 -13.04 32.52 -0.80
C LYS A 816 -13.66 33.76 -1.46
N SER A 817 -12.89 34.84 -1.64
CA SER A 817 -13.35 36.10 -2.24
C SER A 817 -13.82 35.98 -3.69
N SER A 818 -13.56 34.86 -4.36
CA SER A 818 -14.04 34.61 -5.73
C SER A 818 -15.50 34.15 -5.80
N VAL A 819 -16.06 33.75 -4.67
CA VAL A 819 -17.38 33.12 -4.52
C VAL A 819 -18.25 33.83 -3.49
N VAL A 820 -17.65 34.37 -2.42
CA VAL A 820 -18.35 34.94 -1.27
C VAL A 820 -18.11 36.43 -1.19
N GLU A 821 -19.13 37.19 -0.77
CA GLU A 821 -18.99 38.61 -0.49
C GLU A 821 -18.00 38.88 0.65
N VAL A 822 -17.37 40.05 0.62
CA VAL A 822 -16.33 40.41 1.59
C VAL A 822 -16.96 40.52 2.99
N GLY A 823 -16.52 39.67 3.92
CA GLY A 823 -16.90 39.73 5.33
C GLY A 823 -17.89 38.65 5.82
N GLU A 824 -18.48 37.86 4.93
CA GLU A 824 -19.39 36.78 5.34
C GLU A 824 -18.62 35.59 5.94
N VAL A 825 -19.08 35.06 7.09
CA VAL A 825 -18.48 33.87 7.73
C VAL A 825 -19.14 32.60 7.19
N THR A 826 -18.35 31.74 6.55
CA THR A 826 -18.87 30.54 5.88
C THR A 826 -19.13 29.38 6.87
N PRO A 827 -20.00 28.41 6.53
CA PRO A 827 -20.21 27.21 7.33
C PRO A 827 -18.92 26.43 7.64
N LEU A 828 -17.99 26.33 6.68
CA LEU A 828 -16.67 25.74 6.89
C LEU A 828 -15.93 26.42 8.06
N GLU A 829 -15.93 27.75 8.09
CA GLU A 829 -15.24 28.53 9.12
C GLU A 829 -15.86 28.30 10.50
N LYS A 830 -17.20 28.24 10.57
CA LYS A 830 -17.92 27.88 11.80
C LYS A 830 -17.56 26.47 12.27
N LEU A 831 -17.42 25.51 11.36
CA LEU A 831 -17.05 24.13 11.69
C LEU A 831 -15.61 24.00 12.21
N ILE A 832 -14.66 24.78 11.67
CA ILE A 832 -13.25 24.74 12.11
C ILE A 832 -13.12 25.13 13.60
N PHE A 833 -13.89 26.12 14.05
CA PHE A 833 -13.85 26.63 15.43
C PHE A 833 -14.96 26.07 16.32
N ALA A 834 -15.80 25.16 15.81
CA ALA A 834 -16.91 24.59 16.57
C ALA A 834 -16.39 23.82 17.80
N GLN A 835 -16.70 24.32 18.99
CA GLN A 835 -16.47 23.62 20.25
C GLN A 835 -17.65 22.68 20.53
N ASN A 836 -17.74 21.58 19.78
CA ASN A 836 -18.85 20.63 19.91
C ASN A 836 -18.72 19.82 21.20
N LYS A 837 -19.41 20.24 22.28
CA LYS A 837 -19.42 19.56 23.59
C LYS A 837 -19.96 18.11 23.53
N GLN A 838 -20.74 17.76 22.50
CA GLN A 838 -21.41 16.46 22.39
C GLN A 838 -20.64 15.41 21.55
N LYS A 839 -19.61 15.78 20.78
CA LYS A 839 -18.77 14.84 20.00
C LYS A 839 -17.33 15.35 19.91
N ASP A 840 -16.45 14.84 20.78
CA ASP A 840 -15.00 15.14 20.81
C ASP A 840 -14.24 14.91 19.48
N LYS A 841 -14.87 14.24 18.51
CA LYS A 841 -14.25 13.80 17.25
C LYS A 841 -13.98 14.93 16.23
N LEU A 842 -14.54 16.13 16.41
CA LEU A 842 -14.42 17.27 15.47
C LEU A 842 -13.67 18.48 16.04
N LYS A 843 -12.81 18.29 17.05
CA LYS A 843 -11.88 19.33 17.51
C LYS A 843 -10.78 19.58 16.45
N VAL A 844 -11.09 20.32 15.38
CA VAL A 844 -10.20 20.52 14.22
C VAL A 844 -8.87 21.16 14.61
N VAL A 845 -8.90 22.30 15.30
CA VAL A 845 -7.70 23.10 15.62
C VAL A 845 -6.68 22.31 16.48
N PRO A 846 -7.06 21.66 17.60
CA PRO A 846 -6.11 20.86 18.38
C PRO A 846 -5.54 19.67 17.60
N LYS A 847 -6.36 19.03 16.76
CA LYS A 847 -5.93 17.88 15.95
C LYS A 847 -4.91 18.31 14.89
N ILE A 848 -5.14 19.46 14.23
CA ILE A 848 -4.17 20.04 13.30
C ILE A 848 -2.86 20.39 14.00
N ALA A 849 -2.93 21.03 15.18
CA ALA A 849 -1.74 21.36 15.96
C ALA A 849 -0.93 20.11 16.35
N SER A 850 -1.59 18.99 16.65
CA SER A 850 -0.91 17.73 17.02
C SER A 850 0.01 17.18 15.94
N TYR A 851 -0.28 17.43 14.65
CA TYR A 851 0.52 16.90 13.53
C TYR A 851 1.88 17.57 13.34
N ILE A 852 2.16 18.67 14.05
CA ILE A 852 3.50 19.28 14.06
C ILE A 852 4.54 18.26 14.53
N ASN A 853 4.15 17.33 15.41
CA ASN A 853 4.99 16.24 15.94
C ASN A 853 4.93 14.94 15.15
N HIS A 854 4.30 14.92 13.98
CA HIS A 854 4.14 13.69 13.20
C HIS A 854 5.49 13.07 12.79
N ALA A 855 5.71 11.80 13.13
CA ALA A 855 7.00 11.13 12.95
C ALA A 855 7.28 10.65 11.51
N PHE A 856 6.25 10.42 10.70
CA PHE A 856 6.39 9.74 9.40
C PHE A 856 6.46 10.67 8.19
N ASN A 857 5.93 11.90 8.30
CA ASN A 857 5.83 12.81 7.17
C ASN A 857 6.05 14.27 7.60
N LYS A 858 7.19 14.83 7.20
CA LYS A 858 7.55 16.23 7.48
C LYS A 858 6.64 17.25 6.81
N SER A 859 6.12 16.94 5.63
CA SER A 859 5.22 17.84 4.89
C SER A 859 3.91 18.04 5.64
N LEU A 860 3.44 17.02 6.37
CA LEU A 860 2.28 17.15 7.24
C LEU A 860 2.53 18.17 8.35
N SER A 861 3.68 18.12 9.01
CA SER A 861 4.04 19.09 10.06
C SER A 861 4.09 20.53 9.53
N VAL A 862 4.70 20.74 8.35
CA VAL A 862 4.79 22.05 7.69
C VAL A 862 3.41 22.56 7.27
N LEU A 863 2.58 21.71 6.64
CA LEU A 863 1.25 22.08 6.19
C LEU A 863 0.31 22.38 7.35
N SER A 864 0.39 21.63 8.45
CA SER A 864 -0.37 21.91 9.67
C SER A 864 -0.03 23.29 10.24
N CYS A 865 1.24 23.66 10.30
CA CYS A 865 1.64 24.99 10.74
C CYS A 865 1.16 26.11 9.80
N ARG A 866 1.26 25.90 8.48
CA ARG A 866 0.73 26.83 7.47
C ARG A 866 -0.80 26.95 7.51
N MET A 867 -1.49 25.88 7.89
CA MET A 867 -2.94 25.87 8.08
C MET A 867 -3.32 26.71 9.29
N LEU A 868 -2.63 26.54 10.42
CA LEU A 868 -2.82 27.38 11.62
C LEU A 868 -2.52 28.86 11.32
N LYS A 869 -1.47 29.16 10.54
CA LYS A 869 -1.22 30.50 10.01
C LYS A 869 -2.40 31.03 9.23
N LYS A 870 -2.97 30.23 8.31
CA LYS A 870 -4.12 30.67 7.53
C LYS A 870 -5.35 30.91 8.39
N PHE A 871 -5.51 30.13 9.46
CA PHE A 871 -6.57 30.36 10.44
C PHE A 871 -6.38 31.66 11.23
N ALA A 872 -5.16 31.94 11.66
CA ALA A 872 -4.84 33.18 12.38
C ALA A 872 -5.02 34.44 11.52
N ASP A 873 -4.66 34.36 10.24
CA ASP A 873 -4.79 35.44 9.26
C ASP A 873 -6.25 35.69 8.85
N GLY A 874 -6.99 34.62 8.55
CA GLY A 874 -8.29 34.70 7.91
C GLY A 874 -9.48 34.92 8.85
N PHE A 875 -9.34 34.68 10.15
CA PHE A 875 -10.47 34.64 11.09
C PHE A 875 -10.28 35.55 12.30
N GLN A 876 -11.38 36.17 12.73
CA GLN A 876 -11.43 36.97 13.96
C GLN A 876 -11.62 36.13 15.23
N MET A 877 -11.96 34.84 15.09
CA MET A 877 -12.10 33.93 16.23
C MET A 877 -10.75 33.67 16.91
N SER A 878 -10.75 33.57 18.24
CA SER A 878 -9.54 33.31 19.02
C SER A 878 -9.02 31.90 18.77
N LEU A 879 -7.90 31.79 18.05
CA LEU A 879 -7.23 30.52 17.80
C LEU A 879 -6.69 29.91 19.10
N PHE A 880 -6.26 30.74 20.05
CA PHE A 880 -5.79 30.30 21.36
C PHE A 880 -6.88 29.54 22.14
N ALA A 881 -8.10 30.07 22.17
CA ALA A 881 -9.22 29.43 22.86
C ALA A 881 -9.63 28.08 22.25
N SER A 882 -9.34 27.86 20.96
CA SER A 882 -9.64 26.61 20.26
C SER A 882 -8.49 25.60 20.26
N LEU A 883 -7.27 25.97 20.67
CA LEU A 883 -6.10 25.07 20.68
C LEU A 883 -6.16 24.01 21.78
N ASP A 884 -6.94 24.23 22.85
CA ASP A 884 -7.00 23.35 24.02
C ASP A 884 -5.59 23.12 24.64
N MET A 885 -4.79 24.19 24.65
CA MET A 885 -3.39 24.20 25.11
C MET A 885 -3.14 25.36 26.08
N THR A 886 -2.27 25.15 27.05
CA THR A 886 -1.79 26.23 27.93
C THR A 886 -0.77 27.11 27.20
N ALA A 887 -0.58 28.35 27.66
CA ALA A 887 0.44 29.26 27.10
C ALA A 887 1.87 28.69 27.17
N TYR A 888 2.15 27.86 28.18
CA TYR A 888 3.40 27.12 28.26
C TYR A 888 3.50 26.05 27.17
N GLN A 889 2.43 25.29 26.94
CA GLN A 889 2.40 24.26 25.89
C GLN A 889 2.63 24.84 24.50
N VAL A 890 2.03 26.00 24.20
CA VAL A 890 2.21 26.70 22.93
C VAL A 890 3.68 27.06 22.70
N ARG A 891 4.37 27.63 23.70
CA ARG A 891 5.78 28.02 23.53
C ARG A 891 6.70 26.85 23.26
N VAL A 892 6.48 25.74 23.93
CA VAL A 892 7.37 24.60 23.84
C VAL A 892 7.14 23.82 22.54
N ILE A 893 5.88 23.62 22.11
CA ILE A 893 5.59 22.97 20.81
C ILE A 893 6.12 23.79 19.64
N PHE A 894 6.03 25.12 19.67
CA PHE A 894 6.37 25.97 18.53
C PHE A 894 7.76 26.63 18.64
N LEU A 895 8.10 27.27 19.76
CA LEU A 895 9.33 28.07 19.87
C LEU A 895 10.57 27.23 20.20
N ASP A 896 10.47 26.21 21.05
CA ASP A 896 11.65 25.37 21.36
C ASP A 896 12.11 24.57 20.12
N ARG A 897 11.20 24.26 19.19
CA ARG A 897 11.53 23.70 17.87
C ARG A 897 12.49 24.56 17.05
N LEU A 898 12.44 25.88 17.19
CA LEU A 898 13.34 26.77 16.47
C LEU A 898 14.79 26.59 16.91
N ARG A 899 15.00 26.16 18.16
CA ARG A 899 16.31 25.95 18.78
C ARG A 899 16.94 24.59 18.45
N ASP A 900 16.15 23.62 17.99
CA ASP A 900 16.67 22.29 17.60
C ASP A 900 17.55 22.41 16.35
N PRO A 901 18.87 22.08 16.41
CA PRO A 901 19.75 22.18 15.25
C PRO A 901 19.34 21.24 14.10
N TYR A 902 18.70 20.11 14.39
CA TYR A 902 18.36 19.07 13.41
C TYR A 902 16.93 19.16 12.89
N GLU A 903 16.20 20.22 13.26
CA GLU A 903 14.86 20.48 12.74
C GLU A 903 14.92 21.07 11.32
N THR A 904 13.93 20.70 10.50
CA THR A 904 13.81 21.13 9.10
C THR A 904 13.67 22.66 8.97
N ILE A 905 14.43 23.26 8.05
CA ILE A 905 14.34 24.71 7.78
C ILE A 905 12.93 25.11 7.34
N GLU A 906 12.23 24.27 6.56
CA GLU A 906 10.87 24.55 6.08
C GLU A 906 9.88 24.69 7.23
N LEU A 907 10.00 23.85 8.26
CA LEU A 907 9.14 23.92 9.43
C LEU A 907 9.49 25.12 10.30
N LYS A 908 10.78 25.41 10.52
CA LYS A 908 11.19 26.62 11.23
C LYS A 908 10.65 27.88 10.57
N LYS A 909 10.75 27.97 9.23
CA LYS A 909 10.14 29.06 8.44
C LYS A 909 8.63 29.13 8.64
N ALA A 910 7.92 27.99 8.55
CA ALA A 910 6.47 27.96 8.75
C ALA A 910 6.06 28.42 10.16
N ILE A 911 6.81 28.02 11.20
CA ILE A 911 6.58 28.46 12.59
C ILE A 911 6.80 29.96 12.72
N LEU A 912 7.90 30.49 12.19
CA LEU A 912 8.20 31.93 12.23
C LEU A 912 7.12 32.75 11.51
N GLU A 913 6.68 32.29 10.34
CA GLU A 913 5.57 32.92 9.60
C GLU A 913 4.25 32.89 10.39
N PHE A 914 3.97 31.78 11.09
CA PHE A 914 2.79 31.65 11.94
C PHE A 914 2.84 32.64 13.11
N VAL A 915 3.96 32.67 13.84
CA VAL A 915 4.17 33.61 14.96
C VAL A 915 4.05 35.06 14.50
N ALA A 916 4.69 35.41 13.37
CA ALA A 916 4.62 36.75 12.79
C ALA A 916 3.18 37.18 12.44
N THR A 917 2.39 36.25 11.90
CA THR A 917 0.97 36.49 11.60
C THR A 917 0.17 36.73 12.88
N CYS A 918 0.38 35.90 13.91
CA CYS A 918 -0.32 36.03 15.18
C CYS A 918 -0.09 37.37 15.88
N ILE A 919 1.10 37.97 15.76
CA ILE A 919 1.41 39.29 16.34
C ILE A 919 0.44 40.37 15.83
N GLY A 920 0.05 40.31 14.55
CA GLY A 920 -0.86 41.28 13.94
C GLY A 920 -2.35 40.97 14.14
N THR A 921 -2.72 39.69 14.26
CA THR A 921 -4.13 39.27 14.14
C THR A 921 -4.69 38.50 15.34
N GLN A 922 -3.84 37.97 16.23
CA GLN A 922 -4.24 37.06 17.32
C GLN A 922 -3.56 37.45 18.65
N PRO A 923 -4.17 38.36 19.45
CA PRO A 923 -3.57 38.87 20.68
C PRO A 923 -3.34 37.78 21.74
N GLY A 924 -4.28 36.85 21.92
CA GLY A 924 -4.14 35.78 22.92
C GLY A 924 -2.98 34.81 22.63
N LEU A 925 -2.73 34.49 21.35
CA LEU A 925 -1.56 33.69 20.97
C LEU A 925 -0.25 34.48 21.10
N THR A 926 -0.28 35.77 20.80
CA THR A 926 0.88 36.66 20.96
C THR A 926 1.31 36.72 22.43
N GLU A 927 0.36 36.88 23.34
CA GLU A 927 0.62 36.81 24.78
C GLU A 927 1.17 35.44 25.18
N ALA A 928 0.59 34.35 24.66
CA ALA A 928 1.06 33.00 24.93
C ALA A 928 2.52 32.78 24.48
N PHE A 929 2.92 33.30 23.31
CA PHE A 929 4.28 33.17 22.80
C PHE A 929 5.32 33.98 23.59
N PHE A 930 4.99 35.21 23.98
CA PHE A 930 5.97 36.16 24.53
C PHE A 930 5.84 36.47 26.02
N MET A 931 4.84 35.94 26.72
CA MET A 931 4.61 36.21 28.16
C MET A 931 4.47 37.72 28.50
N MET A 932 3.93 38.54 27.59
CA MET A 932 3.97 40.00 27.75
C MET A 932 3.29 40.54 29.02
N ASN A 933 2.36 39.80 29.64
CA ASN A 933 1.69 40.21 30.88
C ASN A 933 2.19 39.49 32.14
N HIS A 934 3.08 38.50 32.04
CA HIS A 934 3.55 37.75 33.21
C HIS A 934 4.50 38.57 34.08
N GLU A 935 5.28 39.47 33.48
CA GLU A 935 6.13 40.41 34.22
C GLU A 935 5.32 41.55 34.85
N LYS A 936 4.27 42.04 34.18
CA LYS A 936 3.32 43.02 34.76
C LYS A 936 2.50 42.42 35.90
N ALA A 937 1.98 41.21 35.74
CA ALA A 937 1.26 40.51 36.82
C ALA A 937 2.16 40.20 38.03
N LYS A 938 3.42 39.81 37.82
CA LYS A 938 4.40 39.63 38.91
C LYS A 938 4.82 40.96 39.55
N ALA A 939 4.84 42.05 38.80
CA ALA A 939 5.09 43.39 39.34
C ALA A 939 3.89 43.87 40.17
N ASP A 940 2.66 43.68 39.68
CA ASP A 940 1.42 44.02 40.39
C ASP A 940 1.18 43.14 41.62
N GLU A 941 1.58 41.85 41.60
CA GLU A 941 1.57 40.97 42.79
C GLU A 941 2.61 41.40 43.82
N LYS A 942 3.84 41.76 43.40
CA LYS A 942 4.85 42.32 44.29
C LYS A 942 4.47 43.68 44.87
N ASP A 943 3.75 44.50 44.12
CA ASP A 943 3.25 45.79 44.59
C ASP A 943 2.02 45.62 45.50
N LYS A 944 1.23 44.54 45.35
CA LYS A 944 0.18 44.16 46.30
C LYS A 944 0.74 43.54 47.59
N GLU A 945 1.80 42.75 47.51
CA GLU A 945 2.51 42.24 48.70
C GLU A 945 3.19 43.38 49.47
N LYS A 946 3.84 44.33 48.79
CA LYS A 946 4.42 45.52 49.43
C LYS A 946 3.40 46.49 50.02
N ASN A 947 2.22 46.61 49.42
CA ASN A 947 1.14 47.45 49.95
C ASN A 947 0.23 46.72 50.95
N GLY A 948 0.38 45.39 51.10
CA GLY A 948 -0.33 44.56 52.07
C GLY A 948 0.32 44.47 53.45
N GLU A 949 1.59 44.86 53.58
CA GLU A 949 2.30 44.95 54.88
C GLU A 949 2.15 46.31 55.59
N LEU A 950 1.31 47.21 55.06
CA LEU A 950 0.93 48.48 55.68
C LEU A 950 -0.59 48.57 55.83
N LYS A 951 -1.19 47.63 56.57
CA LYS A 951 -2.47 47.83 57.28
C LYS A 951 -2.50 47.06 58.58
#